data_AF-A0A260VL23-F1
#
_entry.id   AF-A0A260VL23-F1
#
_cell.length_a   1.000
_cell.length_b   1.000
_cell.length_c   1.000
_cell.angle_alpha   90.00
_cell.angle_beta   90.00
_cell.angle_gamma   90.00
#
_symmetry.space_group_name_H-M   'P 1'
#
loop_
_entity.id
_entity.type
_entity.pdbx_description
1 polymer ?
#
loop_
_entity_poly.entity_id
_entity_poly.type
_entity_poly.pdbx_seq_one_letter_code
_entity_poly.pdbx_strand_id
1 'polypeptide(L)'
;MADKAFDIEIAFRSDWHIGTGTGRHGSIDRSIVTDAIGLPYVPAKTAVGMLRDSAEIAANALDDGGAGVWTRWIRAIFGDQPSTTVQRGAPRPASLMSAPLLLADRESIAHASLSPAGASVLTRADLIAATKTLRAGIRIDATTGVAQEDMFRIEERARAGLTVRARWQVEYPQSKDSTGATAQADEIWPAEFLLLAAAKITRQIGGKRRRGAGRADIKLSGLETLSVLTEKVRAGTIPEPWTPPLRPRYTPTRSSGSTARRPLRLSHTITVTTQQPLIIDSGQRGNVVETATSIPGTMLLGPLGRHLPNLSDLIRAGEFVVTDATVEIDGARGLPWPRALNLSKDAPASATKGEPHEYVNVLRPHQENPRLKPKPDRYVDSACTSWRTVDVVQSIHASIDDQQQRPTEATGGLFVYSGIAPGTVLRAEVFLAAGVTLADSTQQVRIGRSSKDDYGLATLVITSSEPVEASSEILAESAFPVWLTSDLLLRDERGAADTRASSFVDALARALGVPGKLRLAPTSAESADGAPFADVADSAATGLARRHSWQRSWGLPRPSLSGLAAGSVVLIVSQVRLDPTAIAGVEANGVGDRTAEGFGRVLVDPPALRANRLDLREWSLKSGAPSTADVPVATPVADAHIRAAWRTVIERTALRVAALENQATGVKSAITRSQWGSLRGIVNRAGDVEAARAWRTAPKRESRWGAAQLNGMKLLLETDSGAPDHPIWHKLFGATPDDLPPSPYAELTRWAVQSYLTELIRLASRDASNEGSDI
;
A
#
# COMPACT_ATOMS: atom_id res chain seq x y z
N MET A 1 -15.32 19.45 13.91
CA MET A 1 -15.87 18.14 13.51
C MET A 1 -15.53 17.18 14.64
N ALA A 2 -16.47 16.34 15.01
CA ALA A 2 -16.27 15.22 15.91
C ALA A 2 -16.20 13.93 15.10
N ASP A 3 -15.59 12.91 15.69
CA ASP A 3 -15.41 11.61 15.07
C ASP A 3 -16.00 10.53 15.98
N LYS A 4 -16.79 9.61 15.40
CA LYS A 4 -17.27 8.41 16.08
C LYS A 4 -16.52 7.20 15.54
N ALA A 5 -15.53 6.73 16.31
CA ALA A 5 -14.76 5.54 15.97
C ALA A 5 -15.47 4.25 16.44
N PHE A 6 -15.35 3.18 15.65
CA PHE A 6 -15.88 1.85 15.94
C PHE A 6 -15.03 0.76 15.29
N ASP A 7 -15.08 -0.45 15.85
CA ASP A 7 -14.39 -1.61 15.32
C ASP A 7 -15.33 -2.45 14.46
N ILE A 8 -14.87 -2.87 13.29
CA ILE A 8 -15.54 -3.83 12.42
C ILE A 8 -14.77 -5.15 12.42
N GLU A 9 -15.49 -6.24 12.64
CA GLU A 9 -14.98 -7.61 12.57
C GLU A 9 -15.84 -8.43 11.61
N ILE A 10 -15.18 -9.21 10.75
CA ILE A 10 -15.84 -10.10 9.79
C ILE A 10 -15.30 -11.51 9.98
N ALA A 11 -16.16 -12.42 10.46
CA ALA A 11 -15.84 -13.82 10.67
C ALA A 11 -16.37 -14.66 9.49
N PHE A 12 -15.47 -15.26 8.71
CA PHE A 12 -15.85 -16.07 7.55
C PHE A 12 -16.20 -17.50 7.94
N ARG A 13 -17.39 -17.95 7.55
CA ARG A 13 -17.92 -19.31 7.78
C ARG A 13 -17.71 -20.26 6.60
N SER A 14 -17.37 -19.74 5.43
CA SER A 14 -16.97 -20.53 4.27
C SER A 14 -15.73 -19.94 3.61
N ASP A 15 -15.09 -20.73 2.73
CA ASP A 15 -13.98 -20.22 1.94
C ASP A 15 -14.44 -19.03 1.11
N TRP A 16 -13.58 -18.03 1.01
CA TRP A 16 -13.93 -16.76 0.38
C TRP A 16 -12.90 -16.35 -0.66
N HIS A 17 -13.35 -15.57 -1.63
CA HIS A 17 -12.52 -15.12 -2.74
C HIS A 17 -12.76 -13.64 -3.00
N ILE A 18 -11.79 -12.82 -2.63
CA ILE A 18 -11.68 -11.44 -3.10
C ILE A 18 -10.46 -11.43 -4.00
N GLY A 19 -10.67 -11.38 -5.30
CA GLY A 19 -9.63 -11.63 -6.29
C GLY A 19 -8.80 -10.40 -6.63
N THR A 20 -7.55 -10.61 -7.03
CA THR A 20 -6.68 -9.56 -7.61
C THR A 20 -7.06 -9.20 -9.05
N GLY A 21 -7.95 -9.99 -9.68
CA GLY A 21 -8.20 -9.94 -11.13
C GLY A 21 -7.15 -10.67 -11.95
N THR A 22 -6.14 -11.30 -11.32
CA THR A 22 -5.02 -11.99 -11.97
C THR A 22 -4.79 -13.40 -11.41
N GLY A 23 -4.11 -14.24 -12.19
CA GLY A 23 -3.65 -15.58 -11.79
C GLY A 23 -2.13 -15.66 -11.65
N ARG A 24 -1.63 -16.80 -11.19
CA ARG A 24 -0.22 -17.19 -11.30
C ARG A 24 -0.07 -18.16 -12.48
N HIS A 25 0.64 -17.73 -13.52
CA HIS A 25 0.82 -18.50 -14.74
C HIS A 25 1.31 -19.93 -14.42
N GLY A 26 0.71 -20.93 -15.09
CA GLY A 26 1.05 -22.35 -14.92
C GLY A 26 0.60 -23.00 -13.60
N SER A 27 -0.12 -22.29 -12.71
CA SER A 27 -0.52 -22.86 -11.42
C SER A 27 -1.93 -22.46 -10.95
N ILE A 28 -2.26 -21.17 -10.97
CA ILE A 28 -3.51 -20.64 -10.39
C ILE A 28 -4.14 -19.68 -11.39
N ASP A 29 -5.37 -19.94 -11.83
CA ASP A 29 -6.07 -19.05 -12.76
C ASP A 29 -6.56 -17.77 -12.10
N ARG A 30 -6.89 -17.83 -10.80
CA ARG A 30 -7.38 -16.67 -10.01
C ARG A 30 -6.79 -16.65 -8.61
N SER A 31 -6.07 -15.59 -8.30
CA SER A 31 -5.45 -15.36 -6.99
C SER A 31 -6.33 -14.45 -6.13
N ILE A 32 -6.22 -14.59 -4.81
CA ILE A 32 -6.85 -13.66 -3.86
C ILE A 32 -5.95 -12.46 -3.56
N VAL A 33 -6.55 -11.34 -3.13
CA VAL A 33 -5.82 -10.20 -2.60
C VAL A 33 -5.13 -10.58 -1.29
N THR A 34 -3.87 -10.16 -1.15
CA THR A 34 -3.05 -10.38 0.04
C THR A 34 -2.31 -9.11 0.44
N ASP A 35 -2.03 -8.97 1.72
CA ASP A 35 -1.24 -7.87 2.25
C ASP A 35 0.27 -8.04 1.95
N ALA A 36 1.09 -7.11 2.45
CA ALA A 36 2.53 -7.08 2.23
C ALA A 36 3.29 -8.32 2.74
N ILE A 37 2.69 -9.11 3.64
CA ILE A 37 3.30 -10.34 4.18
C ILE A 37 2.62 -11.60 3.63
N GLY A 38 1.74 -11.44 2.64
CA GLY A 38 1.09 -12.54 1.92
C GLY A 38 -0.18 -13.08 2.59
N LEU A 39 -0.73 -12.42 3.62
CA LEU A 39 -1.96 -12.84 4.29
C LEU A 39 -3.20 -12.27 3.58
N PRO A 40 -4.30 -13.04 3.48
CA PRO A 40 -5.54 -12.54 2.90
C PRO A 40 -6.14 -11.43 3.75
N TYR A 41 -6.71 -10.42 3.10
CA TYR A 41 -7.40 -9.30 3.76
C TYR A 41 -8.65 -8.92 2.96
N VAL A 42 -9.56 -8.15 3.58
CA VAL A 42 -10.73 -7.59 2.89
C VAL A 42 -10.46 -6.11 2.62
N PRO A 43 -10.37 -5.69 1.34
CA PRO A 43 -10.27 -4.27 1.00
C PRO A 43 -11.45 -3.48 1.57
N ALA A 44 -11.17 -2.31 2.13
CA ALA A 44 -12.14 -1.37 2.67
C ALA A 44 -13.21 -1.07 1.63
N LYS A 45 -12.82 -0.84 0.37
CA LYS A 45 -13.76 -0.58 -0.72
C LYS A 45 -14.74 -1.74 -0.94
N THR A 46 -14.27 -2.99 -0.81
CA THR A 46 -15.14 -4.18 -0.91
C THR A 46 -16.13 -4.22 0.26
N ALA A 47 -15.65 -4.04 1.49
CA ALA A 47 -16.51 -4.06 2.68
C ALA A 47 -17.53 -2.90 2.69
N VAL A 48 -17.08 -1.68 2.36
CA VAL A 48 -17.92 -0.49 2.26
C VAL A 48 -18.98 -0.66 1.17
N GLY A 49 -18.63 -1.21 0.01
CA GLY A 49 -19.60 -1.53 -1.05
C GLY A 49 -20.70 -2.47 -0.55
N MET A 50 -20.33 -3.57 0.12
CA MET A 50 -21.32 -4.54 0.64
C MET A 50 -22.22 -3.96 1.74
N LEU A 51 -21.65 -3.15 2.63
CA LEU A 51 -22.42 -2.47 3.65
C LEU A 51 -23.33 -1.40 3.03
N ARG A 52 -22.86 -0.67 2.02
CA ARG A 52 -23.69 0.30 1.29
C ARG A 52 -24.88 -0.39 0.62
N ASP A 53 -24.66 -1.45 -0.15
CA ASP A 53 -25.74 -2.18 -0.83
C ASP A 53 -26.79 -2.67 0.17
N SER A 54 -26.34 -3.21 1.31
CA SER A 54 -27.23 -3.66 2.38
C SER A 54 -27.93 -2.53 3.12
N ALA A 55 -27.26 -1.38 3.27
CA ALA A 55 -27.84 -0.18 3.85
C ALA A 55 -28.88 0.45 2.91
N GLU A 56 -28.68 0.38 1.59
CA GLU A 56 -29.66 0.81 0.59
C GLU A 56 -30.91 -0.07 0.61
N ILE A 57 -30.77 -1.39 0.82
CA ILE A 57 -31.92 -2.29 1.07
C ILE A 57 -32.69 -1.87 2.33
N ALA A 58 -31.97 -1.60 3.43
CA ALA A 58 -32.59 -1.15 4.67
C ALA A 58 -33.31 0.20 4.51
N ALA A 59 -32.64 1.18 3.89
CA ALA A 59 -33.19 2.51 3.66
C ALA A 59 -34.43 2.45 2.76
N ASN A 60 -34.40 1.68 1.68
CA ASN A 60 -35.55 1.50 0.79
C ASN A 60 -36.75 0.88 1.51
N ALA A 61 -36.52 -0.07 2.44
CA ALA A 61 -37.59 -0.63 3.25
C ALA A 61 -38.15 0.37 4.28
N LEU A 62 -37.33 1.27 4.81
CA LEU A 62 -37.73 2.25 5.82
C LEU A 62 -38.34 3.53 5.23
N ASP A 63 -38.02 3.84 3.97
CA ASP A 63 -38.57 4.95 3.20
C ASP A 63 -39.80 4.51 2.35
N ASP A 64 -40.39 3.34 2.62
CA ASP A 64 -41.54 2.76 1.90
C ASP A 64 -41.35 2.67 0.37
N GLY A 65 -40.12 2.37 -0.08
CA GLY A 65 -39.75 2.30 -1.49
C GLY A 65 -39.46 3.66 -2.15
N GLY A 66 -39.54 4.76 -1.39
CA GLY A 66 -39.23 6.12 -1.85
C GLY A 66 -37.80 6.58 -1.53
N ALA A 67 -37.43 7.78 -1.99
CA ALA A 67 -36.17 8.44 -1.65
C ALA A 67 -36.33 9.38 -0.44
N GLY A 68 -36.53 8.80 0.75
CA GLY A 68 -36.83 9.49 2.00
C GLY A 68 -35.60 9.92 2.81
N VAL A 69 -35.77 10.06 4.13
CA VAL A 69 -34.73 10.54 5.05
C VAL A 69 -33.58 9.54 5.18
N TRP A 70 -33.88 8.23 5.14
CA TRP A 70 -32.85 7.20 5.22
C TRP A 70 -31.97 7.18 3.98
N THR A 71 -32.55 7.37 2.80
CA THR A 71 -31.80 7.54 1.55
C THR A 71 -30.85 8.75 1.60
N ARG A 72 -31.27 9.86 2.24
CA ARG A 72 -30.38 11.01 2.45
C ARG A 72 -29.25 10.71 3.44
N TRP A 73 -29.51 9.91 4.49
CA TRP A 73 -28.49 9.42 5.41
C TRP A 73 -27.48 8.48 4.73
N ILE A 74 -27.91 7.61 3.81
CA ILE A 74 -27.00 6.79 3.00
C ILE A 74 -26.00 7.68 2.24
N ARG A 75 -26.49 8.74 1.59
CA ARG A 75 -25.63 9.72 0.89
C ARG A 75 -24.70 10.46 1.85
N ALA A 76 -25.15 10.74 3.08
CA ALA A 76 -24.32 11.35 4.10
C ALA A 76 -23.16 10.43 4.53
N ILE A 77 -23.44 9.14 4.75
CA ILE A 77 -22.48 8.15 5.24
C ILE A 77 -21.52 7.75 4.13
N PHE A 78 -22.05 7.30 2.99
CA PHE A 78 -21.29 6.65 1.91
C PHE A 78 -20.91 7.59 0.75
N GLY A 79 -21.45 8.81 0.71
CA GLY A 79 -21.27 9.77 -0.37
C GLY A 79 -22.13 9.47 -1.62
N ASP A 80 -22.10 10.38 -2.59
CA ASP A 80 -22.85 10.22 -3.85
C ASP A 80 -22.18 9.25 -4.83
N GLN A 81 -23.00 8.54 -5.62
CA GLN A 81 -22.53 7.66 -6.69
C GLN A 81 -22.47 8.41 -8.04
N PRO A 82 -21.32 8.42 -8.74
CA PRO A 82 -21.19 9.10 -10.03
C PRO A 82 -22.07 8.53 -11.16
N SER A 83 -22.40 7.23 -11.11
CA SER A 83 -23.09 6.51 -12.18
C SER A 83 -24.62 6.63 -12.15
N THR A 84 -25.20 7.05 -11.02
CA THR A 84 -26.66 7.07 -10.80
C THR A 84 -27.24 8.47 -10.69
N THR A 85 -26.40 9.52 -10.65
CA THR A 85 -26.86 10.88 -10.33
C THR A 85 -26.71 11.82 -11.53
N VAL A 86 -27.83 12.17 -12.17
CA VAL A 86 -27.93 13.21 -13.24
C VAL A 86 -27.87 14.64 -12.65
N GLN A 87 -27.40 14.81 -11.41
CA GLN A 87 -27.47 16.12 -10.75
C GLN A 87 -26.43 17.11 -11.28
N ARG A 88 -26.90 18.31 -11.62
CA ARG A 88 -26.08 19.53 -11.72
C ARG A 88 -25.63 19.92 -10.31
N GLY A 89 -24.46 19.47 -9.89
CA GLY A 89 -23.87 19.81 -8.59
C GLY A 89 -22.62 18.98 -8.28
N ALA A 90 -21.80 19.43 -7.34
CA ALA A 90 -20.64 18.65 -6.90
C ALA A 90 -21.09 17.42 -6.09
N PRO A 91 -20.53 16.22 -6.34
CA PRO A 91 -20.88 15.02 -5.58
C PRO A 91 -20.52 15.16 -4.11
N ARG A 92 -21.43 14.75 -3.22
CA ARG A 92 -21.24 14.79 -1.77
C ARG A 92 -20.15 13.79 -1.34
N PRO A 93 -19.14 14.21 -0.56
CA PRO A 93 -18.15 13.30 0.00
C PRO A 93 -18.78 12.40 1.08
N ALA A 94 -18.24 11.19 1.23
CA ALA A 94 -18.61 10.28 2.31
C ALA A 94 -18.11 10.81 3.66
N SER A 95 -18.88 10.62 4.72
CA SER A 95 -18.44 10.84 6.11
C SER A 95 -17.84 9.59 6.75
N LEU A 96 -18.14 8.40 6.22
CA LEU A 96 -17.52 7.16 6.63
C LEU A 96 -16.07 7.11 6.13
N MET A 97 -15.15 7.02 7.07
CA MET A 97 -13.73 6.79 6.83
C MET A 97 -13.41 5.34 7.17
N SER A 98 -13.03 4.58 6.14
CA SER A 98 -12.80 3.15 6.22
C SER A 98 -11.32 2.79 6.13
N ALA A 99 -10.97 1.59 6.58
CA ALA A 99 -9.64 1.01 6.48
C ALA A 99 -9.73 -0.47 6.07
N PRO A 100 -8.72 -1.03 5.37
CA PRO A 100 -8.72 -2.44 4.99
C PRO A 100 -8.80 -3.33 6.23
N LEU A 101 -9.57 -4.40 6.15
CA LEU A 101 -9.72 -5.35 7.25
C LEU A 101 -8.64 -6.42 7.15
N LEU A 102 -7.74 -6.42 8.13
CA LEU A 102 -6.59 -7.31 8.21
C LEU A 102 -6.91 -8.53 9.07
N LEU A 103 -6.22 -9.64 8.83
CA LEU A 103 -6.40 -10.87 9.60
C LEU A 103 -6.17 -10.63 11.10
N ALA A 104 -7.03 -11.19 11.95
CA ALA A 104 -7.02 -10.93 13.39
C ALA A 104 -5.70 -11.34 14.07
N ASP A 105 -5.12 -12.48 13.68
CA ASP A 105 -3.84 -13.01 14.18
C ASP A 105 -2.62 -12.59 13.32
N ARG A 106 -2.78 -11.56 12.47
CA ARG A 106 -1.73 -11.06 11.58
C ARG A 106 -0.39 -10.79 12.27
N GLU A 107 -0.41 -10.10 13.40
CA GLU A 107 0.81 -9.70 14.12
C GLU A 107 1.59 -10.92 14.60
N SER A 108 0.91 -11.90 15.21
CA SER A 108 1.52 -13.13 15.67
C SER A 108 2.15 -13.93 14.53
N ILE A 109 1.52 -13.97 13.36
CA ILE A 109 2.11 -14.59 12.16
C ILE A 109 3.30 -13.76 11.64
N ALA A 110 3.23 -12.44 11.71
CA ALA A 110 4.32 -11.56 11.28
C ALA A 110 5.59 -11.77 12.10
N HIS A 111 5.44 -12.07 13.40
CA HIS A 111 6.52 -12.35 14.33
C HIS A 111 6.95 -13.83 14.38
N ALA A 112 6.25 -14.73 13.68
CA ALA A 112 6.63 -16.13 13.62
C ALA A 112 8.00 -16.33 12.93
N SER A 113 8.74 -17.35 13.37
CA SER A 113 10.08 -17.66 12.88
C SER A 113 10.12 -17.88 11.36
N LEU A 114 11.10 -17.26 10.69
CA LEU A 114 11.35 -17.45 9.26
C LEU A 114 11.99 -18.81 8.97
N SER A 115 12.67 -19.40 9.95
CA SER A 115 13.30 -20.72 9.86
C SER A 115 13.04 -21.50 11.14
N PRO A 116 12.92 -22.83 11.05
CA PRO A 116 12.76 -23.67 12.23
C PRO A 116 13.95 -23.53 13.20
N ALA A 117 13.70 -23.52 14.51
CA ALA A 117 14.74 -23.49 15.54
C ALA A 117 14.48 -24.61 16.57
N GLY A 118 15.53 -25.31 16.99
CA GLY A 118 15.37 -26.49 17.85
C GLY A 118 14.56 -27.58 17.15
N ALA A 119 13.56 -28.14 17.85
CA ALA A 119 12.62 -29.11 17.27
C ALA A 119 11.31 -28.49 16.75
N SER A 120 11.19 -27.15 16.70
CA SER A 120 10.06 -26.49 16.01
C SER A 120 10.07 -26.84 14.53
N VAL A 121 8.89 -26.98 13.93
CA VAL A 121 8.72 -27.33 12.52
C VAL A 121 7.97 -26.25 11.74
N LEU A 122 6.96 -25.60 12.33
CA LEU A 122 6.15 -24.61 11.63
C LEU A 122 6.96 -23.34 11.37
N THR A 123 7.02 -22.95 10.11
CA THR A 123 7.57 -21.66 9.71
C THR A 123 6.45 -20.62 9.52
N ARG A 124 6.84 -19.34 9.49
CA ARG A 124 5.97 -18.25 9.04
C ARG A 124 5.35 -18.53 7.66
N ALA A 125 6.10 -19.14 6.75
CA ALA A 125 5.60 -19.48 5.41
C ALA A 125 4.50 -20.55 5.47
N ASP A 126 4.61 -21.55 6.36
CA ASP A 126 3.59 -22.57 6.55
C ASP A 126 2.31 -21.97 7.14
N LEU A 127 2.42 -21.04 8.09
CA LEU A 127 1.28 -20.27 8.61
C LEU A 127 0.62 -19.44 7.51
N ILE A 128 1.39 -18.66 6.73
CA ILE A 128 0.82 -17.89 5.61
C ILE A 128 0.10 -18.81 4.62
N ALA A 129 0.68 -19.96 4.27
CA ALA A 129 0.07 -20.92 3.35
C ALA A 129 -1.23 -21.51 3.91
N ALA A 130 -1.32 -21.74 5.22
CA ALA A 130 -2.49 -22.30 5.88
C ALA A 130 -3.74 -21.42 5.79
N THR A 131 -3.57 -20.11 5.63
CA THR A 131 -4.67 -19.17 5.37
C THR A 131 -5.35 -19.36 4.01
N LYS A 132 -4.74 -20.14 3.10
CA LYS A 132 -5.17 -20.30 1.72
C LYS A 132 -5.59 -21.74 1.44
N THR A 133 -6.43 -21.90 0.42
CA THR A 133 -6.80 -23.18 -0.15
C THR A 133 -7.00 -23.04 -1.65
N LEU A 134 -6.70 -24.11 -2.39
CA LEU A 134 -6.98 -24.18 -3.82
C LEU A 134 -8.30 -24.92 -4.06
N ARG A 135 -9.09 -24.42 -5.02
CA ARG A 135 -10.35 -25.04 -5.48
C ARG A 135 -10.27 -25.26 -6.97
N ALA A 136 -10.13 -26.52 -7.37
CA ALA A 136 -10.27 -26.92 -8.76
C ALA A 136 -11.73 -26.87 -9.20
N GLY A 137 -11.97 -26.52 -10.45
CA GLY A 137 -13.29 -26.54 -11.07
C GLY A 137 -13.19 -26.76 -12.57
N ILE A 138 -14.27 -27.29 -13.13
CA ILE A 138 -14.45 -27.49 -14.57
C ILE A 138 -15.74 -26.82 -15.01
N ARG A 139 -15.86 -26.51 -16.30
CA ARG A 139 -17.15 -26.15 -16.90
C ARG A 139 -17.86 -27.44 -17.33
N ILE A 140 -19.13 -27.56 -16.97
CA ILE A 140 -20.00 -28.66 -17.43
C ILE A 140 -20.77 -28.16 -18.64
N ASP A 141 -20.75 -28.94 -19.72
CA ASP A 141 -21.59 -28.73 -20.88
C ASP A 141 -23.05 -28.98 -20.48
N ALA A 142 -23.92 -27.99 -20.74
CA ALA A 142 -25.30 -28.03 -20.29
C ALA A 142 -26.17 -29.06 -21.05
N THR A 143 -25.74 -29.46 -22.26
CA THR A 143 -26.44 -30.42 -23.10
C THR A 143 -25.99 -31.85 -22.81
N THR A 144 -24.69 -32.08 -22.67
CA THR A 144 -24.14 -33.44 -22.48
C THR A 144 -23.98 -33.84 -21.01
N GLY A 145 -23.91 -32.87 -20.09
CA GLY A 145 -23.62 -33.11 -18.67
C GLY A 145 -22.17 -33.51 -18.40
N VAL A 146 -21.30 -33.49 -19.41
CA VAL A 146 -19.89 -33.86 -19.31
C VAL A 146 -19.02 -32.61 -19.11
N ALA A 147 -17.83 -32.80 -18.55
CA ALA A 147 -16.80 -31.77 -18.50
C ALA A 147 -16.47 -31.28 -19.92
N GLN A 148 -16.54 -29.97 -20.15
CA GLN A 148 -16.08 -29.37 -21.39
C GLN A 148 -14.54 -29.42 -21.46
N GLU A 149 -14.01 -29.76 -22.64
CA GLU A 149 -12.57 -29.78 -22.89
C GLU A 149 -11.93 -28.40 -22.63
N ASP A 150 -10.69 -28.40 -22.16
CA ASP A 150 -9.86 -27.21 -21.87
C ASP A 150 -10.50 -26.16 -20.94
N MET A 151 -11.43 -26.59 -20.08
CA MET A 151 -12.13 -25.72 -19.12
C MET A 151 -11.81 -26.03 -17.66
N PHE A 152 -10.71 -26.75 -17.41
CA PHE A 152 -10.16 -26.93 -16.06
C PHE A 152 -9.58 -25.61 -15.55
N ARG A 153 -9.86 -25.29 -14.29
CA ARG A 153 -9.35 -24.09 -13.62
C ARG A 153 -9.09 -24.33 -12.15
N ILE A 154 -8.11 -23.62 -11.60
CA ILE A 154 -7.74 -23.61 -10.19
C ILE A 154 -7.90 -22.20 -9.65
N GLU A 155 -8.67 -22.07 -8.57
CA GLU A 155 -8.87 -20.81 -7.88
C GLU A 155 -8.27 -20.86 -6.48
N GLU A 156 -7.47 -19.86 -6.14
CA GLU A 156 -7.06 -19.61 -4.76
C GLU A 156 -8.24 -19.00 -4.00
N ARG A 157 -8.45 -19.46 -2.77
CA ARG A 157 -9.42 -18.91 -1.82
C ARG A 157 -8.77 -18.76 -0.47
N ALA A 158 -9.21 -17.77 0.29
CA ALA A 158 -8.93 -17.72 1.71
C ALA A 158 -9.80 -18.76 2.43
N ARG A 159 -9.22 -19.44 3.41
CA ARG A 159 -9.84 -20.55 4.12
C ARG A 159 -11.00 -20.07 5.01
N ALA A 160 -12.02 -20.90 5.15
CA ALA A 160 -13.06 -20.72 6.15
C ALA A 160 -12.48 -20.66 7.58
N GLY A 161 -13.16 -19.94 8.49
CA GLY A 161 -12.77 -19.78 9.89
C GLY A 161 -11.84 -18.60 10.16
N LEU A 162 -11.35 -17.93 9.12
CA LEU A 162 -10.55 -16.71 9.27
C LEU A 162 -11.43 -15.52 9.66
N THR A 163 -10.89 -14.67 10.53
CA THR A 163 -11.53 -13.44 10.98
C THR A 163 -10.65 -12.25 10.60
N VAL A 164 -11.25 -11.21 10.01
CA VAL A 164 -10.56 -9.96 9.68
C VAL A 164 -11.15 -8.80 10.46
N ARG A 165 -10.34 -7.80 10.81
CA ARG A 165 -10.73 -6.65 11.62
C ARG A 165 -10.14 -5.33 11.11
N ALA A 166 -10.86 -4.23 11.33
CA ALA A 166 -10.36 -2.87 11.16
C ALA A 166 -11.05 -1.91 12.13
N ARG A 167 -10.46 -0.74 12.32
CA ARG A 167 -11.09 0.40 13.01
C ARG A 167 -11.53 1.44 12.00
N TRP A 168 -12.81 1.78 12.02
CA TRP A 168 -13.44 2.76 11.13
C TRP A 168 -13.95 3.96 11.94
N GLN A 169 -14.31 5.04 11.25
CA GLN A 169 -14.88 6.22 11.90
C GLN A 169 -15.90 6.93 11.01
N VAL A 170 -16.88 7.60 11.63
CA VAL A 170 -17.79 8.54 10.97
C VAL A 170 -17.45 9.96 11.43
N GLU A 171 -17.13 10.84 10.48
CA GLU A 171 -16.89 12.27 10.75
C GLU A 171 -18.22 13.06 10.68
N TYR A 172 -18.50 13.88 11.69
CA TYR A 172 -19.73 14.67 11.77
C TYR A 172 -19.48 16.08 12.33
N PRO A 173 -20.30 17.08 11.97
CA PRO A 173 -20.18 18.43 12.52
C PRO A 173 -20.47 18.43 14.04
N GLN A 174 -19.86 19.38 14.76
CA GLN A 174 -20.25 19.70 16.13
C GLN A 174 -20.98 21.04 16.11
N SER A 175 -22.22 21.07 16.59
CA SER A 175 -22.89 22.31 16.98
C SER A 175 -22.22 22.90 18.24
N LYS A 176 -21.80 24.18 18.15
CA LYS A 176 -21.48 25.01 19.33
C LYS A 176 -22.62 25.99 19.50
N ASP A 177 -23.14 26.13 20.72
CA ASP A 177 -24.11 27.18 21.01
C ASP A 177 -23.44 28.57 21.04
N SER A 178 -24.26 29.62 21.12
CA SER A 178 -23.80 31.02 21.16
C SER A 178 -22.98 31.37 22.41
N THR A 179 -22.90 30.50 23.40
CA THR A 179 -22.13 30.65 24.64
C THR A 179 -20.80 29.87 24.60
N GLY A 180 -20.52 29.14 23.50
CA GLY A 180 -19.29 28.38 23.32
C GLY A 180 -19.25 27.03 24.06
N ALA A 181 -20.37 26.62 24.67
CA ALA A 181 -20.55 25.29 25.21
C ALA A 181 -20.92 24.31 24.08
N THR A 182 -20.58 23.04 24.27
CA THR A 182 -21.03 21.96 23.37
C THR A 182 -22.53 21.82 23.52
N ALA A 183 -23.28 22.32 22.53
CA ALA A 183 -24.69 22.01 22.38
C ALA A 183 -24.84 20.48 22.25
N GLN A 184 -25.97 19.97 22.74
CA GLN A 184 -26.33 18.55 22.71
C GLN A 184 -25.96 17.91 21.37
N ALA A 185 -25.22 16.79 21.43
CA ALA A 185 -24.62 16.14 20.28
C ALA A 185 -25.62 16.00 19.12
N ASP A 186 -25.27 16.53 17.94
CA ASP A 186 -25.99 16.26 16.70
C ASP A 186 -26.16 14.74 16.58
N GLU A 187 -27.41 14.29 16.44
CA GLU A 187 -27.79 12.90 16.62
C GLU A 187 -27.23 12.00 15.51
N ILE A 188 -26.05 11.41 15.75
CA ILE A 188 -25.39 10.44 14.85
C ILE A 188 -26.12 9.09 14.79
N TRP A 189 -27.07 8.85 15.69
CA TRP A 189 -27.72 7.55 15.85
C TRP A 189 -28.37 6.99 14.57
N PRO A 190 -28.92 7.78 13.61
CA PRO A 190 -29.42 7.24 12.35
C PRO A 190 -28.30 6.61 11.50
N ALA A 191 -27.10 7.18 11.54
CA ALA A 191 -25.94 6.60 10.88
C ALA A 191 -25.48 5.31 11.56
N GLU A 192 -25.44 5.27 12.89
CA GLU A 192 -25.14 4.05 13.64
C GLU A 192 -26.16 2.94 13.32
N PHE A 193 -27.45 3.29 13.25
CA PHE A 193 -28.54 2.36 12.94
C PHE A 193 -28.37 1.75 11.55
N LEU A 194 -28.14 2.56 10.51
CA LEU A 194 -27.94 2.07 9.14
C LEU A 194 -26.73 1.15 9.03
N LEU A 195 -25.61 1.49 9.69
CA LEU A 195 -24.41 0.65 9.70
C LEU A 195 -24.68 -0.72 10.37
N LEU A 196 -25.38 -0.74 11.50
CA LEU A 196 -25.73 -1.97 12.22
C LEU A 196 -26.75 -2.81 11.46
N ALA A 197 -27.77 -2.19 10.85
CA ALA A 197 -28.74 -2.86 10.00
C ALA A 197 -28.05 -3.49 8.78
N ALA A 198 -27.16 -2.75 8.11
CA ALA A 198 -26.38 -3.25 6.99
C ALA A 198 -25.49 -4.43 7.36
N ALA A 199 -24.82 -4.36 8.52
CA ALA A 199 -24.00 -5.45 9.05
C ALA A 199 -24.84 -6.72 9.31
N LYS A 200 -26.10 -6.58 9.75
CA LYS A 200 -27.01 -7.72 9.95
C LYS A 200 -27.58 -8.30 8.65
N ILE A 201 -27.83 -7.47 7.64
CA ILE A 201 -28.35 -7.90 6.34
C ILE A 201 -27.26 -8.60 5.52
N THR A 202 -26.01 -8.14 5.62
CA THR A 202 -24.87 -8.68 4.87
C THR A 202 -24.51 -10.09 5.36
N ARG A 203 -24.79 -11.11 4.56
CA ARG A 203 -24.50 -12.53 4.89
C ARG A 203 -23.33 -13.13 4.10
N GLN A 204 -22.90 -12.47 3.03
CA GLN A 204 -21.88 -12.99 2.11
C GLN A 204 -21.02 -11.86 1.54
N ILE A 205 -19.70 -12.07 1.47
CA ILE A 205 -18.71 -11.11 0.96
C ILE A 205 -17.79 -11.77 -0.06
N GLY A 206 -17.41 -11.02 -1.11
CA GLY A 206 -16.49 -11.48 -2.15
C GLY A 206 -17.19 -12.06 -3.38
N GLY A 207 -16.44 -12.75 -4.24
CA GLY A 207 -16.94 -13.36 -5.46
C GLY A 207 -17.66 -14.69 -5.22
N LYS A 208 -18.49 -15.11 -6.19
CA LYS A 208 -19.22 -16.40 -6.18
C LYS A 208 -20.12 -16.62 -4.96
N ARG A 209 -20.71 -15.54 -4.42
CA ARG A 209 -21.69 -15.52 -3.33
C ARG A 209 -22.79 -16.57 -3.51
N ARG A 210 -23.40 -16.59 -4.70
CA ARG A 210 -24.47 -17.54 -5.09
C ARG A 210 -24.02 -19.01 -5.21
N ARG A 211 -22.72 -19.31 -5.11
CA ARG A 211 -22.15 -20.67 -5.17
C ARG A 211 -21.57 -21.12 -3.82
N GLY A 212 -21.99 -20.48 -2.72
CA GLY A 212 -21.65 -20.87 -1.35
C GLY A 212 -20.33 -20.31 -0.81
N ALA A 213 -19.59 -19.52 -1.60
CA ALA A 213 -18.37 -18.86 -1.14
C ALA A 213 -18.69 -17.57 -0.37
N GLY A 214 -17.82 -17.21 0.58
CA GLY A 214 -17.88 -15.89 1.21
C GLY A 214 -18.91 -15.71 2.31
N ARG A 215 -19.52 -16.78 2.84
CA ARG A 215 -20.47 -16.67 3.96
C ARG A 215 -19.74 -16.06 5.16
N ALA A 216 -20.28 -14.99 5.73
CA ALA A 216 -19.63 -14.26 6.81
C ALA A 216 -20.64 -13.63 7.77
N ASP A 217 -20.20 -13.43 9.01
CA ASP A 217 -20.91 -12.66 10.03
C ASP A 217 -20.13 -11.35 10.27
N ILE A 218 -20.82 -10.20 10.25
CA ILE A 218 -20.24 -8.89 10.52
C ILE A 218 -20.65 -8.41 11.92
N LYS A 219 -19.67 -7.99 12.72
CA LYS A 219 -19.87 -7.39 14.04
C LYS A 219 -19.29 -5.98 14.04
N LEU A 220 -20.08 -5.01 14.49
CA LEU A 220 -19.64 -3.64 14.74
C LEU A 220 -19.65 -3.38 16.25
N SER A 221 -18.53 -2.92 16.81
CA SER A 221 -18.36 -2.66 18.24
C SER A 221 -18.00 -1.19 18.48
N GLY A 222 -18.50 -0.58 19.55
CA GLY A 222 -18.33 0.87 19.83
C GLY A 222 -19.47 1.76 19.31
N LEU A 223 -20.48 1.16 18.69
CA LEU A 223 -21.76 1.79 18.34
C LEU A 223 -22.84 1.44 19.37
N GLU A 224 -23.93 2.20 19.40
CA GLU A 224 -25.11 1.88 20.21
C GLU A 224 -25.73 0.54 19.79
N THR A 225 -26.48 -0.09 20.68
CA THR A 225 -27.13 -1.38 20.39
C THR A 225 -28.29 -1.22 19.41
N LEU A 226 -28.40 -2.15 18.44
CA LEU A 226 -29.44 -2.11 17.42
C LEU A 226 -30.86 -2.11 18.02
N SER A 227 -31.07 -2.76 19.17
CA SER A 227 -32.35 -2.74 19.90
C SER A 227 -32.74 -1.34 20.37
N VAL A 228 -31.81 -0.61 20.99
CA VAL A 228 -32.05 0.77 21.45
C VAL A 228 -32.34 1.69 20.28
N LEU A 229 -31.59 1.55 19.18
CA LEU A 229 -31.79 2.36 17.99
C LEU A 229 -33.11 2.04 17.28
N THR A 230 -33.58 0.79 17.32
CA THR A 230 -34.87 0.40 16.75
C THR A 230 -36.03 1.07 17.49
N GLU A 231 -35.94 1.21 18.81
CA GLU A 231 -36.96 1.96 19.57
C GLU A 231 -36.96 3.45 19.20
N LYS A 232 -35.80 4.05 18.92
CA LYS A 232 -35.73 5.43 18.40
C LYS A 232 -36.40 5.57 17.03
N VAL A 233 -36.22 4.61 16.14
CA VAL A 233 -36.91 4.59 14.83
C VAL A 233 -38.43 4.54 15.04
N ARG A 234 -38.92 3.72 15.99
CA ARG A 234 -40.35 3.60 16.30
C ARG A 234 -40.94 4.87 16.92
N ALA A 235 -40.14 5.65 17.65
CA ALA A 235 -40.55 6.94 18.22
C ALA A 235 -40.76 8.04 17.16
N GLY A 236 -40.34 7.82 15.91
CA GLY A 236 -40.90 8.45 14.71
C GLY A 236 -40.24 9.74 14.21
N THR A 237 -39.51 10.48 15.04
CA THR A 237 -38.78 11.68 14.54
C THR A 237 -37.34 11.33 14.22
N ILE A 238 -37.03 11.23 12.93
CA ILE A 238 -35.67 10.96 12.44
C ILE A 238 -34.99 12.28 12.09
N PRO A 239 -33.82 12.59 12.68
CA PRO A 239 -33.06 13.79 12.34
C PRO A 239 -32.70 13.86 10.84
N GLU A 240 -32.68 15.06 10.27
CA GLU A 240 -32.09 15.26 8.94
C GLU A 240 -30.57 15.04 8.98
N PRO A 241 -29.96 14.47 7.92
CA PRO A 241 -28.52 14.33 7.85
C PRO A 241 -27.84 15.69 7.81
N TRP A 242 -26.63 15.77 8.37
CA TRP A 242 -25.81 16.97 8.37
C TRP A 242 -25.65 17.57 6.97
N THR A 243 -25.67 18.89 6.86
CA THR A 243 -25.21 19.57 5.64
C THR A 243 -23.68 19.61 5.64
N PRO A 244 -23.00 19.35 4.50
CA PRO A 244 -21.55 19.53 4.43
C PRO A 244 -21.19 20.96 4.87
N PRO A 245 -20.15 21.15 5.69
CA PRO A 245 -19.79 22.48 6.16
C PRO A 245 -19.53 23.40 4.97
N LEU A 246 -20.43 24.35 4.73
CA LEU A 246 -20.13 25.53 3.92
C LEU A 246 -18.99 26.24 4.66
N ARG A 247 -17.82 26.36 4.03
CA ARG A 247 -16.73 27.14 4.63
C ARG A 247 -17.26 28.54 4.96
N PRO A 248 -16.85 29.13 6.10
CA PRO A 248 -17.28 30.48 6.45
C PRO A 248 -16.99 31.43 5.27
N ARG A 249 -17.97 32.26 4.93
CA ARG A 249 -17.77 33.34 3.96
C ARG A 249 -16.60 34.17 4.43
N TYR A 250 -15.51 34.16 3.65
CA TYR A 250 -14.32 34.93 3.95
C TYR A 250 -14.68 36.41 3.95
N THR A 251 -14.60 37.06 5.09
CA THR A 251 -14.64 38.52 5.16
C THR A 251 -13.24 38.99 4.80
N PRO A 252 -13.03 39.68 3.66
CA PRO A 252 -11.71 40.15 3.29
C PRO A 252 -11.21 41.14 4.35
N THR A 253 -10.28 40.71 5.19
CA THR A 253 -9.45 41.60 5.98
C THR A 253 -8.60 42.41 5.01
N ARG A 254 -8.93 43.69 4.85
CA ARG A 254 -8.07 44.67 4.18
C ARG A 254 -6.79 44.80 4.99
N SER A 255 -5.71 44.11 4.61
CA SER A 255 -4.38 44.56 5.02
C SER A 255 -3.92 45.61 4.01
N SER A 256 -3.76 46.84 4.49
CA SER A 256 -3.06 47.91 3.78
C SER A 256 -1.64 47.46 3.48
N GLY A 257 -1.16 47.76 2.27
CA GLY A 257 0.14 47.35 1.77
C GLY A 257 1.32 47.86 2.59
N SER A 258 2.48 47.26 2.29
CA SER A 258 3.82 47.67 2.71
C SER A 258 4.13 47.50 4.20
N THR A 259 4.32 46.24 4.63
CA THR A 259 5.30 45.95 5.68
C THR A 259 6.50 45.29 5.01
N ALA A 260 7.71 45.73 5.34
CA ALA A 260 8.94 45.12 4.84
C ALA A 260 8.89 43.61 5.15
N ARG A 261 9.05 42.78 4.12
CA ARG A 261 8.90 41.33 4.23
C ARG A 261 9.96 40.79 5.20
N ARG A 262 9.51 40.15 6.28
CA ARG A 262 10.42 39.54 7.25
C ARG A 262 11.17 38.36 6.61
N PRO A 263 12.46 38.16 6.91
CA PRO A 263 13.23 37.07 6.33
C PRO A 263 12.67 35.72 6.79
N LEU A 264 12.49 34.82 5.84
CA LEU A 264 12.10 33.44 6.09
C LEU A 264 13.31 32.62 6.52
N ARG A 265 13.11 31.68 7.43
CA ARG A 265 14.12 30.69 7.84
C ARG A 265 13.50 29.31 7.87
N LEU A 266 14.30 28.28 7.58
CA LEU A 266 13.89 26.90 7.83
C LEU A 266 13.53 26.79 9.31
N SER A 267 12.30 26.38 9.57
CA SER A 267 11.75 26.36 10.92
C SER A 267 11.37 24.96 11.34
N HIS A 268 10.77 24.19 10.43
CA HIS A 268 10.32 22.82 10.72
C HIS A 268 10.53 21.91 9.52
N THR A 269 10.68 20.62 9.81
CA THR A 269 10.58 19.53 8.85
C THR A 269 9.26 18.79 9.07
N ILE A 270 8.60 18.41 7.99
CA ILE A 270 7.42 17.56 7.98
C ILE A 270 7.84 16.18 7.46
N THR A 271 7.68 15.16 8.27
CA THR A 271 7.89 13.76 7.88
C THR A 271 6.54 13.09 7.69
N VAL A 272 6.29 12.58 6.49
CA VAL A 272 5.08 11.83 6.13
C VAL A 272 5.45 10.37 5.89
N THR A 273 5.01 9.48 6.77
CA THR A 273 5.17 8.03 6.61
C THR A 273 3.86 7.43 6.09
N THR A 274 3.88 6.90 4.87
CA THR A 274 2.70 6.29 4.25
C THR A 274 2.33 5.00 4.98
N GLN A 275 1.07 4.86 5.40
CA GLN A 275 0.56 3.62 6.03
C GLN A 275 -0.26 2.78 5.05
N GLN A 276 -0.91 3.46 4.10
CA GLN A 276 -1.61 2.88 2.97
C GLN A 276 -1.02 3.45 1.68
N PRO A 277 -1.28 2.83 0.51
CA PRO A 277 -0.82 3.38 -0.74
C PRO A 277 -1.38 4.79 -0.94
N LEU A 278 -0.53 5.73 -1.35
CA LEU A 278 -0.91 7.14 -1.49
C LEU A 278 -1.03 7.50 -2.97
N ILE A 279 -2.24 7.82 -3.42
CA ILE A 279 -2.49 8.21 -4.81
C ILE A 279 -2.43 9.73 -4.92
N ILE A 280 -1.34 10.27 -5.46
CA ILE A 280 -1.21 11.69 -5.79
C ILE A 280 -1.50 11.83 -7.28
N ASP A 281 -2.70 12.30 -7.63
CA ASP A 281 -3.16 12.38 -9.02
C ASP A 281 -2.14 13.08 -9.94
N SER A 282 -1.53 12.33 -10.86
CA SER A 282 -0.61 12.86 -11.88
C SER A 282 -1.14 12.73 -13.31
N GLY A 283 -2.31 12.10 -13.46
CA GLY A 283 -2.95 11.86 -14.74
C GLY A 283 -3.55 10.45 -14.83
N GLN A 284 -4.11 10.16 -15.99
CA GLN A 284 -4.65 8.83 -16.32
C GLN A 284 -4.16 8.43 -17.70
N ARG A 285 -3.61 7.22 -17.81
CA ARG A 285 -3.17 6.61 -19.07
C ARG A 285 -3.97 5.34 -19.32
N GLY A 286 -4.89 5.40 -20.29
CA GLY A 286 -5.86 4.32 -20.51
C GLY A 286 -6.75 4.12 -19.28
N ASN A 287 -6.76 2.90 -18.74
CA ASN A 287 -7.48 2.55 -17.51
C ASN A 287 -6.61 2.61 -16.24
N VAL A 288 -5.39 3.13 -16.34
CA VAL A 288 -4.47 3.29 -15.20
C VAL A 288 -4.47 4.75 -14.74
N VAL A 289 -4.83 4.97 -13.48
CA VAL A 289 -4.63 6.24 -12.80
C VAL A 289 -3.22 6.24 -12.22
N GLU A 290 -2.43 7.21 -12.64
CA GLU A 290 -1.02 7.34 -12.26
C GLU A 290 -0.87 8.18 -10.99
N THR A 291 0.21 7.95 -10.26
CA THR A 291 0.59 8.74 -9.09
C THR A 291 1.86 9.53 -9.34
N ALA A 292 1.90 10.76 -8.85
CA ALA A 292 3.14 11.48 -8.68
C ALA A 292 4.00 10.81 -7.58
N THR A 293 5.30 11.07 -7.61
CA THR A 293 6.28 10.54 -6.66
C THR A 293 6.58 11.49 -5.49
N SER A 294 5.77 12.55 -5.33
CA SER A 294 5.89 13.52 -4.24
C SER A 294 4.51 14.02 -3.83
N ILE A 295 4.39 14.51 -2.60
CA ILE A 295 3.17 15.17 -2.11
C ILE A 295 3.32 16.68 -2.35
N PRO A 296 2.46 17.30 -3.18
CA PRO A 296 2.53 18.73 -3.41
C PRO A 296 2.34 19.52 -2.12
N GLY A 297 3.10 20.61 -1.93
CA GLY A 297 2.99 21.48 -0.74
C GLY A 297 1.56 21.98 -0.50
N THR A 298 0.78 22.18 -1.55
CA THR A 298 -0.66 22.48 -1.48
C THR A 298 -1.50 21.49 -0.68
N MET A 299 -1.14 20.21 -0.67
CA MET A 299 -1.84 19.17 0.10
C MET A 299 -1.45 19.20 1.59
N LEU A 300 -0.32 19.82 1.94
CA LEU A 300 0.16 19.98 3.32
C LEU A 300 -0.41 21.23 4.00
N LEU A 301 -0.93 22.20 3.24
CA LEU A 301 -1.56 23.40 3.80
C LEU A 301 -2.76 23.10 4.70
N GLY A 302 -3.53 22.06 4.38
CA GLY A 302 -4.69 21.64 5.19
C GLY A 302 -4.29 21.19 6.60
N PRO A 303 -3.41 20.17 6.72
CA PRO A 303 -2.84 19.74 8.00
C PRO A 303 -2.13 20.88 8.77
N LEU A 304 -1.37 21.74 8.08
CA LEU A 304 -0.68 22.86 8.71
C LEU A 304 -1.62 23.96 9.20
N GLY A 305 -2.71 24.25 8.48
CA GLY A 305 -3.69 25.26 8.87
C GLY A 305 -4.41 24.95 10.19
N ARG A 306 -4.38 23.70 10.67
CA ARG A 306 -4.88 23.32 12.00
C ARG A 306 -3.99 23.86 13.13
N HIS A 307 -2.70 24.04 12.85
CA HIS A 307 -1.68 24.51 13.78
C HIS A 307 -1.31 25.98 13.55
N LEU A 308 -1.65 26.54 12.38
CA LEU A 308 -1.46 27.94 12.00
C LEU A 308 -2.82 28.56 11.59
N PRO A 309 -3.65 29.04 12.54
CA PRO A 309 -4.96 29.58 12.24
C PRO A 309 -4.94 30.79 11.28
N ASN A 310 -3.87 31.58 11.31
CA ASN A 310 -3.62 32.74 10.45
C ASN A 310 -2.83 32.39 9.17
N LEU A 311 -2.74 31.11 8.77
CA LEU A 311 -1.95 30.65 7.63
C LEU A 311 -2.26 31.43 6.33
N SER A 312 -3.53 31.77 6.09
CA SER A 312 -3.91 32.54 4.89
C SER A 312 -3.29 33.94 4.86
N ASP A 313 -3.16 34.59 6.02
CA ASP A 313 -2.57 35.93 6.13
C ASP A 313 -1.06 35.86 6.00
N LEU A 314 -0.43 34.85 6.59
CA LEU A 314 1.01 34.58 6.43
C LEU A 314 1.38 34.33 4.97
N ILE A 315 0.57 33.55 4.25
CA ILE A 315 0.76 33.31 2.81
C ILE A 315 0.68 34.62 2.02
N ARG A 316 -0.30 35.48 2.28
CA ARG A 316 -0.46 36.78 1.59
C ARG A 316 0.67 37.76 1.91
N ALA A 317 1.18 37.73 3.13
CA ALA A 317 2.33 38.53 3.55
C ALA A 317 3.67 37.97 3.01
N GLY A 318 3.67 36.77 2.43
CA GLY A 318 4.88 36.09 1.98
C GLY A 318 5.76 35.62 3.14
N GLU A 319 5.17 35.37 4.30
CA GLU A 319 5.82 34.99 5.57
C GLU A 319 5.75 33.48 5.88
N PHE A 320 5.35 32.69 4.88
CA PHE A 320 5.20 31.24 4.97
C PHE A 320 5.55 30.58 3.63
N VAL A 321 6.31 29.49 3.68
CA VAL A 321 6.52 28.56 2.56
C VAL A 321 6.53 27.12 3.08
N VAL A 322 5.89 26.20 2.34
CA VAL A 322 6.05 24.75 2.52
C VAL A 322 6.48 24.11 1.21
N THR A 323 7.50 23.24 1.24
CA THR A 323 7.95 22.53 0.02
C THR A 323 7.04 21.35 -0.32
N ASP A 324 7.21 20.79 -1.52
CA ASP A 324 6.71 19.44 -1.82
C ASP A 324 7.41 18.41 -0.90
N ALA A 325 6.67 17.41 -0.42
CA ALA A 325 7.26 16.28 0.32
C ALA A 325 7.79 15.24 -0.66
N THR A 326 9.09 14.99 -0.62
CA THR A 326 9.83 14.08 -1.52
C THR A 326 10.49 12.97 -0.71
N VAL A 327 10.95 11.91 -1.37
CA VAL A 327 11.47 10.72 -0.66
C VAL A 327 12.62 11.05 0.27
N GLU A 328 12.64 10.45 1.45
CA GLU A 328 13.75 10.57 2.39
C GLU A 328 15.00 9.87 1.86
N ILE A 329 16.13 10.57 1.97
CA ILE A 329 17.48 10.04 1.76
C ILE A 329 18.31 10.46 2.97
N ASP A 330 18.78 9.48 3.74
CA ASP A 330 19.62 9.69 4.94
C ASP A 330 19.06 10.70 5.95
N GLY A 331 17.76 10.57 6.29
CA GLY A 331 17.10 11.48 7.23
C GLY A 331 16.82 12.89 6.70
N ALA A 332 17.19 13.20 5.47
CA ALA A 332 16.94 14.48 4.81
C ALA A 332 15.93 14.37 3.67
N ARG A 333 15.44 15.52 3.21
CA ARG A 333 14.57 15.61 2.03
C ARG A 333 15.37 15.32 0.76
N GLY A 334 14.97 14.30 -0.01
CA GLY A 334 15.54 14.02 -1.31
C GLY A 334 15.17 15.09 -2.35
N LEU A 335 16.12 15.53 -3.16
CA LEU A 335 15.95 16.59 -4.14
C LEU A 335 15.73 16.01 -5.55
N PRO A 336 14.88 16.62 -6.40
CA PRO A 336 14.61 16.12 -7.75
C PRO A 336 15.88 16.05 -8.61
N TRP A 337 16.11 14.93 -9.29
CA TRP A 337 17.34 14.68 -10.05
C TRP A 337 17.84 15.88 -10.88
N PRO A 338 19.08 16.37 -10.66
CA PRO A 338 19.64 17.44 -11.47
C PRO A 338 19.84 16.96 -12.91
N ARG A 339 19.09 17.54 -13.85
CA ARG A 339 19.10 17.21 -15.29
C ARG A 339 20.45 17.43 -15.97
N ALA A 340 21.35 18.17 -15.32
CA ALA A 340 22.74 18.30 -15.72
C ALA A 340 23.51 16.98 -15.60
N LEU A 341 23.11 16.07 -14.69
CA LEU A 341 23.80 14.80 -14.47
C LEU A 341 23.22 13.71 -15.35
N ASN A 342 24.04 13.19 -16.25
CA ASN A 342 23.66 12.20 -17.24
C ASN A 342 24.50 10.92 -17.14
N LEU A 343 23.85 9.79 -17.41
CA LEU A 343 24.49 8.49 -17.53
C LEU A 343 24.47 8.05 -18.99
N SER A 344 25.58 7.47 -19.47
CA SER A 344 25.62 6.85 -20.80
C SER A 344 24.74 5.61 -20.84
N LYS A 345 23.98 5.40 -21.92
CA LYS A 345 23.26 4.13 -22.16
C LYS A 345 24.18 2.92 -22.27
N ASP A 346 25.45 3.13 -22.62
CA ASP A 346 26.45 2.07 -22.75
C ASP A 346 27.20 1.81 -21.44
N ALA A 347 26.87 2.54 -20.37
CA ALA A 347 27.43 2.27 -19.06
C ALA A 347 27.11 0.82 -18.67
N PRO A 348 28.12 0.04 -18.22
CA PRO A 348 27.88 -1.33 -17.81
C PRO A 348 26.81 -1.37 -16.71
N ALA A 349 25.94 -2.37 -16.77
CA ALA A 349 25.08 -2.67 -15.64
C ALA A 349 25.99 -2.92 -14.42
N SER A 350 25.61 -2.36 -13.27
CA SER A 350 26.36 -2.60 -12.05
C SER A 350 26.45 -4.10 -11.78
N ALA A 351 27.65 -4.57 -11.42
CA ALA A 351 27.88 -5.97 -11.11
C ALA A 351 27.15 -6.38 -9.83
N THR A 352 27.00 -5.43 -8.89
CA THR A 352 26.37 -5.63 -7.59
C THR A 352 25.43 -4.48 -7.23
N LYS A 353 24.17 -4.78 -6.89
CA LYS A 353 23.18 -3.75 -6.51
C LYS A 353 23.74 -2.82 -5.41
N GLY A 354 23.82 -1.52 -5.71
CA GLY A 354 24.32 -0.49 -4.79
C GLY A 354 25.74 0.03 -5.08
N GLU A 355 26.44 -0.49 -6.09
CA GLU A 355 27.72 0.12 -6.51
C GLU A 355 27.50 1.54 -7.09
N PRO A 356 28.44 2.47 -6.86
CA PRO A 356 28.40 3.78 -7.49
C PRO A 356 28.52 3.69 -9.02
N HIS A 357 27.78 4.56 -9.71
CA HIS A 357 27.95 4.81 -11.13
C HIS A 357 28.49 6.22 -11.34
N GLU A 358 29.40 6.38 -12.29
CA GLU A 358 29.90 7.69 -12.73
C GLU A 358 28.85 8.39 -13.62
N TYR A 359 28.50 9.63 -13.26
CA TYR A 359 27.62 10.50 -14.03
C TYR A 359 28.40 11.70 -14.56
N VAL A 360 28.11 12.09 -15.80
CA VAL A 360 28.71 13.25 -16.47
C VAL A 360 27.83 14.47 -16.25
N ASN A 361 28.43 15.57 -15.82
CA ASN A 361 27.77 16.86 -15.71
C ASN A 361 27.87 17.63 -17.04
N VAL A 362 26.77 17.74 -17.79
CA VAL A 362 26.77 18.36 -19.13
C VAL A 362 26.93 19.88 -19.12
N LEU A 363 26.79 20.53 -17.96
CA LEU A 363 27.08 21.96 -17.80
C LEU A 363 28.57 22.26 -17.64
N ARG A 364 29.41 21.22 -17.63
CA ARG A 364 30.86 21.31 -17.58
C ARG A 364 31.45 20.76 -18.88
N PRO A 365 32.72 21.09 -19.20
CA PRO A 365 33.39 20.50 -20.35
C PRO A 365 33.32 18.97 -20.32
N HIS A 366 32.71 18.41 -21.36
CA HIS A 366 32.54 16.98 -21.55
C HIS A 366 32.54 16.64 -23.05
N GLN A 367 32.89 15.40 -23.40
CA GLN A 367 32.77 14.94 -24.78
C GLN A 367 31.31 14.76 -25.16
N GLU A 368 30.93 15.32 -26.31
CA GLU A 368 29.59 15.18 -26.87
C GLU A 368 29.22 13.71 -26.98
N ASN A 369 28.07 13.33 -26.42
CA ASN A 369 27.59 11.96 -26.52
C ASN A 369 26.04 11.91 -26.50
N PRO A 370 25.38 11.59 -27.63
CA PRO A 370 23.93 11.58 -27.73
C PRO A 370 23.26 10.48 -26.87
N ARG A 371 24.04 9.52 -26.38
CA ARG A 371 23.60 8.44 -25.50
C ARG A 371 23.60 8.83 -24.02
N LEU A 372 24.12 10.00 -23.66
CA LEU A 372 23.93 10.57 -22.33
C LEU A 372 22.45 10.89 -22.09
N LYS A 373 21.89 10.38 -20.99
CA LYS A 373 20.50 10.63 -20.58
C LYS A 373 20.39 10.96 -19.09
N PRO A 374 19.54 11.94 -18.73
CA PRO A 374 19.22 12.21 -17.32
C PRO A 374 18.32 11.10 -16.75
N LYS A 375 18.18 11.07 -15.43
CA LYS A 375 17.31 10.13 -14.69
C LYS A 375 16.24 10.88 -13.87
N PRO A 376 15.30 11.58 -14.53
CA PRO A 376 14.36 12.51 -13.87
C PRO A 376 13.36 11.85 -12.91
N ASP A 377 13.26 10.52 -12.92
CA ASP A 377 12.44 9.70 -12.03
C ASP A 377 13.08 9.44 -10.65
N ARG A 378 14.32 9.90 -10.44
CA ARG A 378 15.09 9.72 -9.22
C ARG A 378 15.14 10.99 -8.37
N TYR A 379 15.42 10.80 -7.08
CA TYR A 379 15.77 11.84 -6.14
C TYR A 379 17.21 11.63 -5.66
N VAL A 380 17.91 12.71 -5.31
CA VAL A 380 19.29 12.70 -4.81
C VAL A 380 19.40 13.43 -3.48
N ASP A 381 20.42 13.12 -2.69
CA ASP A 381 20.82 13.98 -1.59
C ASP A 381 21.41 15.32 -2.11
N SER A 382 21.50 16.34 -1.24
CA SER A 382 22.04 17.66 -1.62
C SER A 382 23.49 17.62 -2.09
N ALA A 383 24.28 16.67 -1.55
CA ALA A 383 25.66 16.45 -1.96
C ALA A 383 25.80 15.61 -3.24
N CYS A 384 24.69 15.12 -3.82
CA CYS A 384 24.65 14.23 -4.99
C CYS A 384 25.64 13.05 -4.86
N THR A 385 25.59 12.35 -3.73
CA THR A 385 26.37 11.12 -3.47
C THR A 385 25.51 9.87 -3.58
N SER A 386 24.20 10.01 -3.33
CA SER A 386 23.27 8.89 -3.22
C SER A 386 21.92 9.25 -3.86
N TRP A 387 21.29 8.27 -4.52
CA TRP A 387 19.99 8.47 -5.16
C TRP A 387 18.97 7.42 -4.76
N ARG A 388 17.69 7.77 -4.85
CA ARG A 388 16.58 6.87 -4.52
C ARG A 388 15.39 7.09 -5.46
N THR A 389 14.65 6.02 -5.76
CA THR A 389 13.35 6.07 -6.42
C THR A 389 12.21 5.90 -5.42
N VAL A 390 11.02 6.36 -5.79
CA VAL A 390 9.80 6.08 -5.01
C VAL A 390 9.17 4.79 -5.52
N ASP A 391 8.98 3.84 -4.62
CA ASP A 391 8.29 2.60 -4.93
C ASP A 391 6.80 2.87 -5.15
N VAL A 392 6.28 2.37 -6.27
CA VAL A 392 4.88 2.52 -6.66
C VAL A 392 4.23 1.14 -6.70
N VAL A 393 3.10 1.00 -6.01
CA VAL A 393 2.28 -0.21 -6.02
C VAL A 393 1.04 0.00 -6.87
N GLN A 394 0.59 -1.06 -7.53
CA GLN A 394 -0.62 -1.06 -8.34
C GLN A 394 -1.70 -1.91 -7.70
N SER A 395 -2.93 -1.43 -7.75
CA SER A 395 -4.11 -2.17 -7.32
C SER A 395 -5.16 -2.17 -8.43
N ILE A 396 -5.64 -3.35 -8.75
CA ILE A 396 -6.67 -3.54 -9.77
C ILE A 396 -8.04 -3.48 -9.09
N HIS A 397 -8.94 -2.73 -9.69
CA HIS A 397 -10.32 -2.57 -9.24
C HIS A 397 -11.27 -2.89 -10.38
N ALA A 398 -12.45 -3.38 -10.01
CA ALA A 398 -13.51 -3.66 -10.96
C ALA A 398 -14.85 -3.16 -10.40
N SER A 399 -15.64 -2.53 -11.26
CA SER A 399 -17.07 -2.35 -11.03
C SER A 399 -17.78 -3.62 -11.52
N ILE A 400 -18.66 -4.19 -10.71
CA ILE A 400 -19.36 -5.44 -11.04
C ILE A 400 -20.81 -5.12 -11.38
N ASP A 401 -21.28 -5.61 -12.53
CA ASP A 401 -22.69 -5.60 -12.87
C ASP A 401 -23.42 -6.66 -12.04
N ASP A 402 -24.48 -6.28 -11.34
CA ASP A 402 -25.17 -7.18 -10.42
C ASP A 402 -25.96 -8.30 -11.12
N GLN A 403 -26.43 -8.07 -12.35
CA GLN A 403 -27.13 -9.11 -13.10
C GLN A 403 -26.13 -10.11 -13.69
N GLN A 404 -25.08 -9.61 -14.34
CA GLN A 404 -24.08 -10.45 -15.01
C GLN A 404 -23.01 -11.00 -14.06
N GLN A 405 -22.88 -10.43 -12.86
CA GLN A 405 -21.88 -10.79 -11.84
C GLN A 405 -20.44 -10.74 -12.38
N ARG A 406 -20.16 -9.79 -13.27
CA ARG A 406 -18.84 -9.54 -13.87
C ARG A 406 -18.70 -8.06 -14.25
N PRO A 407 -17.46 -7.57 -14.48
CA PRO A 407 -17.27 -6.23 -15.01
C PRO A 407 -17.85 -6.12 -16.42
N THR A 408 -18.50 -5.00 -16.70
CA THR A 408 -19.03 -4.65 -18.02
C THR A 408 -18.52 -3.27 -18.41
N GLU A 409 -18.44 -2.97 -19.70
CA GLU A 409 -18.07 -1.62 -20.15
C GLU A 409 -19.04 -0.57 -19.61
N ALA A 410 -20.34 -0.90 -19.54
CA ALA A 410 -21.38 -0.04 -18.99
C ALA A 410 -21.20 0.32 -17.51
N THR A 411 -20.52 -0.53 -16.72
CA THR A 411 -20.24 -0.27 -15.29
C THR A 411 -18.89 0.41 -15.06
N GLY A 412 -18.14 0.74 -16.12
CA GLY A 412 -16.79 1.30 -16.06
C GLY A 412 -15.67 0.26 -16.10
N GLY A 413 -16.00 -1.03 -16.14
CA GLY A 413 -15.05 -2.12 -16.39
C GLY A 413 -13.94 -2.27 -15.34
N LEU A 414 -12.73 -2.52 -15.83
CA LEU A 414 -11.51 -2.75 -15.04
C LEU A 414 -10.62 -1.50 -15.05
N PHE A 415 -10.20 -1.04 -13.89
CA PHE A 415 -9.28 0.10 -13.75
C PHE A 415 -8.19 -0.19 -12.72
N VAL A 416 -7.05 0.48 -12.87
CA VAL A 416 -5.87 0.29 -12.02
C VAL A 416 -5.52 1.61 -11.34
N TYR A 417 -5.31 1.57 -10.03
CA TYR A 417 -4.71 2.68 -9.30
C TYR A 417 -3.24 2.39 -9.05
N SER A 418 -2.38 3.34 -9.43
CA SER A 418 -0.99 3.40 -8.97
C SER A 418 -0.91 4.31 -7.76
N GLY A 419 -0.17 3.93 -6.73
CA GLY A 419 0.02 4.73 -5.52
C GLY A 419 1.43 4.54 -4.94
N ILE A 420 1.94 5.58 -4.28
CA ILE A 420 3.21 5.50 -3.53
C ILE A 420 3.06 4.39 -2.49
N ALA A 421 4.04 3.46 -2.43
CA ALA A 421 3.98 2.28 -1.59
C ALA A 421 3.83 2.62 -0.09
N PRO A 422 3.09 1.81 0.69
CA PRO A 422 3.13 1.87 2.16
C PRO A 422 4.57 1.74 2.70
N GLY A 423 4.85 2.38 3.83
CA GLY A 423 6.17 2.43 4.45
C GLY A 423 7.14 3.44 3.81
N THR A 424 6.72 4.14 2.76
CA THR A 424 7.53 5.21 2.16
C THR A 424 7.55 6.41 3.10
N VAL A 425 8.75 6.92 3.37
CA VAL A 425 8.97 8.14 4.14
C VAL A 425 9.25 9.29 3.18
N LEU A 426 8.43 10.34 3.26
CA LEU A 426 8.54 11.56 2.46
C LEU A 426 8.77 12.75 3.40
N ARG A 427 9.68 13.66 3.04
CA ARG A 427 10.01 14.86 3.84
C ARG A 427 9.72 16.15 3.10
N ALA A 428 9.12 17.11 3.78
CA ALA A 428 8.97 18.49 3.34
C ALA A 428 9.58 19.44 4.38
N GLU A 429 9.85 20.67 3.94
CA GLU A 429 10.42 21.73 4.77
C GLU A 429 9.44 22.89 4.88
N VAL A 430 9.38 23.51 6.05
CA VAL A 430 8.54 24.67 6.34
C VAL A 430 9.43 25.84 6.72
N PHE A 431 9.24 26.94 5.99
CA PHE A 431 9.95 28.19 6.21
C PHE A 431 8.98 29.22 6.77
N LEU A 432 9.37 29.85 7.88
CA LEU A 432 8.55 30.82 8.60
C LEU A 432 9.34 32.11 8.82
N ALA A 433 8.63 33.22 8.84
CA ALA A 433 9.18 34.49 9.29
C ALA A 433 9.49 34.45 10.80
N ALA A 434 10.51 35.21 11.21
CA ALA A 434 10.85 35.35 12.63
C ALA A 434 9.63 35.79 13.48
N GLY A 435 9.40 35.11 14.60
CA GLY A 435 8.28 35.35 15.52
C GLY A 435 6.99 34.59 15.20
N VAL A 436 6.93 33.84 14.09
CA VAL A 436 5.83 32.90 13.82
C VAL A 436 6.17 31.55 14.45
N THR A 437 5.33 31.08 15.36
CA THR A 437 5.51 29.80 16.05
C THR A 437 4.64 28.72 15.44
N LEU A 438 5.23 27.56 15.17
CA LEU A 438 4.55 26.31 14.85
C LEU A 438 4.97 25.29 15.92
N ALA A 439 4.03 24.49 16.41
CA ALA A 439 4.32 23.49 17.43
C ALA A 439 4.61 22.14 16.79
N ASP A 440 5.54 21.40 17.40
CA ASP A 440 5.77 20.00 17.07
C ASP A 440 4.49 19.20 17.30
N SER A 441 4.18 18.31 16.37
CA SER A 441 2.97 17.51 16.45
C SER A 441 3.07 16.22 15.64
N THR A 442 2.38 15.20 16.12
CA THR A 442 2.17 13.95 15.39
C THR A 442 0.68 13.78 15.18
N GLN A 443 0.27 13.55 13.93
CA GLN A 443 -1.13 13.37 13.59
C GLN A 443 -1.29 12.35 12.46
N GLN A 444 -2.39 11.61 12.51
CA GLN A 444 -2.83 10.83 11.35
C GLN A 444 -3.55 11.73 10.35
N VAL A 445 -3.20 11.57 9.08
CA VAL A 445 -3.77 12.36 7.99
C VAL A 445 -4.17 11.45 6.83
N ARG A 446 -5.15 11.91 6.06
CA ARG A 446 -5.60 11.29 4.81
C ARG A 446 -5.26 12.22 3.65
N ILE A 447 -4.22 11.87 2.89
CA ILE A 447 -3.70 12.65 1.76
C ILE A 447 -4.08 11.96 0.44
N GLY A 448 -4.15 12.70 -0.66
CA GLY A 448 -4.33 12.11 -1.99
C GLY A 448 -5.76 11.68 -2.33
N ARG A 449 -5.90 11.02 -3.49
CA ARG A 449 -7.17 10.57 -4.08
C ARG A 449 -7.64 9.25 -3.45
N SER A 450 -8.96 9.01 -3.49
CA SER A 450 -9.62 7.85 -2.87
C SER A 450 -9.31 7.67 -1.38
N SER A 451 -8.94 8.75 -0.69
CA SER A 451 -8.42 8.70 0.68
C SER A 451 -9.45 8.24 1.71
N LYS A 452 -10.72 8.06 1.33
CA LYS A 452 -11.81 7.51 2.17
C LYS A 452 -11.83 5.96 2.18
N ASP A 453 -11.17 5.34 1.21
CA ASP A 453 -11.12 3.89 0.98
C ASP A 453 -9.78 3.32 1.49
N ASP A 454 -9.18 2.39 0.75
CA ASP A 454 -7.90 1.71 1.04
C ASP A 454 -6.64 2.56 0.83
N TYR A 455 -6.78 3.87 0.65
CA TYR A 455 -5.70 4.76 0.20
C TYR A 455 -5.51 5.96 1.13
N GLY A 456 -4.30 6.52 1.08
CA GLY A 456 -4.04 7.88 1.53
C GLY A 456 -3.81 8.06 3.04
N LEU A 457 -3.98 7.02 3.86
CA LEU A 457 -3.63 7.08 5.27
C LEU A 457 -2.11 7.20 5.45
N ALA A 458 -1.68 8.21 6.21
CA ALA A 458 -0.29 8.45 6.55
C ALA A 458 -0.17 9.03 7.97
N THR A 459 0.99 8.82 8.59
CA THR A 459 1.39 9.56 9.79
C THR A 459 2.19 10.78 9.36
N LEU A 460 1.79 11.95 9.83
CA LEU A 460 2.48 13.21 9.60
C LEU A 460 3.05 13.69 10.94
N VAL A 461 4.37 13.90 10.96
CA VAL A 461 5.13 14.41 12.09
C VAL A 461 5.72 15.76 11.70
N ILE A 462 5.49 16.78 12.52
CA ILE A 462 6.08 18.11 12.41
C ILE A 462 7.12 18.21 13.52
N THR A 463 8.36 18.50 13.15
CA THR A 463 9.47 18.68 14.08
C THR A 463 10.19 19.98 13.77
N SER A 464 10.51 20.74 14.82
CA SER A 464 11.43 21.87 14.75
C SER A 464 12.75 21.46 14.08
N SER A 465 13.29 22.35 13.27
CA SER A 465 14.52 22.13 12.53
C SER A 465 15.58 23.10 12.98
N GLU A 466 16.82 22.63 12.99
CA GLU A 466 17.97 23.49 13.18
C GLU A 466 18.15 24.44 11.99
N PRO A 467 18.76 25.63 12.22
CA PRO A 467 19.13 26.54 11.16
C PRO A 467 20.07 25.86 10.16
N VAL A 468 19.82 26.05 8.87
CA VAL A 468 20.72 25.60 7.81
C VAL A 468 22.01 26.45 7.83
N GLU A 469 23.12 25.86 7.41
CA GLU A 469 24.38 26.57 7.19
C GLU A 469 24.17 27.78 6.27
N ALA A 470 24.92 28.85 6.54
CA ALA A 470 24.85 30.07 5.76
C ALA A 470 25.36 29.83 4.33
N SER A 471 24.64 30.38 3.35
CA SER A 471 25.08 30.35 1.95
C SER A 471 26.45 31.03 1.80
N SER A 472 27.25 30.58 0.83
CA SER A 472 28.55 31.20 0.54
C SER A 472 28.40 32.43 -0.34
N GLU A 473 29.38 33.33 -0.25
CA GLU A 473 29.47 34.49 -1.14
C GLU A 473 29.79 34.07 -2.57
N ILE A 474 29.21 34.77 -3.56
CA ILE A 474 29.56 34.61 -4.98
C ILE A 474 30.23 35.89 -5.48
N LEU A 475 31.44 35.74 -6.00
CA LEU A 475 32.24 36.86 -6.52
C LEU A 475 31.71 37.36 -7.87
N ALA A 476 31.99 38.62 -8.18
CA ALA A 476 31.71 39.17 -9.51
C ALA A 476 32.50 38.42 -10.60
N GLU A 477 31.89 38.32 -11.79
CA GLU A 477 32.35 37.59 -12.97
C GLU A 477 32.62 36.09 -12.77
N SER A 478 32.11 35.50 -11.67
CA SER A 478 32.18 34.06 -11.44
C SER A 478 30.99 33.31 -12.04
N ALA A 479 31.25 32.10 -12.55
CA ALA A 479 30.23 31.21 -13.09
C ALA A 479 29.80 30.16 -12.04
N PHE A 480 28.50 30.03 -11.79
CA PHE A 480 27.95 29.13 -10.79
C PHE A 480 26.64 28.48 -11.26
N PRO A 481 26.39 27.21 -10.90
CA PRO A 481 25.15 26.52 -11.24
C PRO A 481 24.01 26.95 -10.31
N VAL A 482 22.79 26.99 -10.83
CA VAL A 482 21.56 27.13 -10.04
C VAL A 482 20.63 26.00 -10.39
N TRP A 483 20.19 25.26 -9.38
CA TRP A 483 19.39 24.04 -9.52
C TRP A 483 17.98 24.26 -8.97
N LEU A 484 16.97 24.04 -9.80
CA LEU A 484 15.56 24.07 -9.41
C LEU A 484 15.18 22.79 -8.65
N THR A 485 14.90 22.91 -7.36
CA THR A 485 14.50 21.79 -6.48
C THR A 485 12.98 21.60 -6.37
N SER A 486 12.23 22.37 -7.16
CA SER A 486 10.79 22.27 -7.38
C SER A 486 10.43 22.87 -8.76
N ASP A 487 9.20 22.65 -9.23
CA ASP A 487 8.74 23.25 -10.48
C ASP A 487 8.67 24.78 -10.35
N LEU A 488 9.06 25.50 -11.40
CA LEU A 488 9.06 26.96 -11.43
C LEU A 488 7.97 27.47 -12.38
N LEU A 489 7.12 28.35 -11.86
CA LEU A 489 6.06 29.02 -12.61
C LEU A 489 6.46 30.46 -12.89
N LEU A 490 6.61 30.79 -14.16
CA LEU A 490 6.84 32.16 -14.64
C LEU A 490 5.80 32.53 -15.67
N ARG A 491 5.59 33.84 -15.82
CA ARG A 491 4.72 34.42 -16.84
C ARG A 491 5.50 35.38 -17.71
N ASP A 492 5.20 35.35 -19.00
CA ASP A 492 5.67 36.38 -19.92
C ASP A 492 4.82 37.65 -19.77
N GLU A 493 5.17 38.67 -20.55
CA GLU A 493 4.47 39.97 -20.57
C GLU A 493 2.99 39.86 -21.00
N ARG A 494 2.61 38.75 -21.65
CA ARG A 494 1.23 38.46 -22.06
C ARG A 494 0.48 37.60 -21.03
N GLY A 495 1.13 37.24 -19.93
CA GLY A 495 0.58 36.40 -18.88
C GLY A 495 0.60 34.89 -19.18
N ALA A 496 1.18 34.47 -20.31
CA ALA A 496 1.33 33.07 -20.69
C ALA A 496 2.50 32.43 -19.94
N ALA A 497 2.49 31.10 -19.82
CA ALA A 497 3.57 30.38 -19.13
C ALA A 497 4.92 30.58 -19.86
N ASP A 498 5.93 31.07 -19.14
CA ASP A 498 7.27 31.27 -19.68
C ASP A 498 8.22 30.18 -19.16
N THR A 499 8.79 29.41 -20.08
CA THR A 499 9.64 28.26 -19.78
C THR A 499 11.08 28.44 -20.26
N ARG A 500 11.47 29.67 -20.63
CA ARG A 500 12.83 29.98 -21.11
C ARG A 500 13.81 30.08 -19.94
N ALA A 501 15.01 29.53 -20.13
CA ALA A 501 16.10 29.64 -19.16
C ALA A 501 16.50 31.11 -18.89
N SER A 502 16.48 31.97 -19.92
CA SER A 502 16.74 33.41 -19.76
C SER A 502 15.75 34.07 -18.81
N SER A 503 14.45 33.77 -18.94
CA SER A 503 13.40 34.32 -18.08
C SER A 503 13.56 33.85 -16.63
N PHE A 504 14.06 32.62 -16.42
CA PHE A 504 14.44 32.16 -15.09
C PHE A 504 15.60 32.96 -14.52
N VAL A 505 16.67 33.20 -15.29
CA VAL A 505 17.80 34.03 -14.85
C VAL A 505 17.35 35.45 -14.50
N ASP A 506 16.47 36.05 -15.30
CA ASP A 506 15.92 37.38 -15.03
C ASP A 506 15.08 37.41 -13.75
N ALA A 507 14.25 36.37 -13.53
CA ALA A 507 13.45 36.25 -12.32
C ALA A 507 14.31 36.04 -11.07
N LEU A 508 15.38 35.25 -11.18
CA LEU A 508 16.37 35.06 -10.13
C LEU A 508 17.12 36.36 -9.82
N ALA A 509 17.55 37.10 -10.85
CA ALA A 509 18.23 38.38 -10.68
C ALA A 509 17.36 39.41 -9.93
N ARG A 510 16.05 39.45 -10.25
CA ARG A 510 15.08 40.27 -9.50
C ARG A 510 14.93 39.81 -8.05
N ALA A 511 14.84 38.50 -7.82
CA ALA A 511 14.71 37.94 -6.47
C ALA A 511 15.95 38.22 -5.60
N LEU A 512 17.15 38.23 -6.18
CA LEU A 512 18.42 38.57 -5.53
C LEU A 512 18.65 40.08 -5.38
N GLY A 513 17.75 40.94 -5.90
CA GLY A 513 17.91 42.39 -5.83
C GLY A 513 18.95 42.98 -6.80
N VAL A 514 19.35 42.22 -7.83
CA VAL A 514 20.38 42.60 -8.81
C VAL A 514 19.87 42.49 -10.27
N PRO A 515 18.72 43.11 -10.61
CA PRO A 515 18.10 42.95 -11.92
C PRO A 515 19.05 43.30 -13.07
N GLY A 516 19.10 42.44 -14.09
CA GLY A 516 19.94 42.61 -15.28
C GLY A 516 21.44 42.38 -15.05
N LYS A 517 21.86 41.94 -13.86
CA LYS A 517 23.27 41.65 -13.53
C LYS A 517 23.64 40.18 -13.58
N LEU A 518 22.68 39.30 -13.91
CA LEU A 518 22.91 37.89 -14.14
C LEU A 518 22.71 37.58 -15.61
N ARG A 519 23.52 36.68 -16.16
CA ARG A 519 23.37 36.14 -17.52
C ARG A 519 23.68 34.66 -17.56
N LEU A 520 23.16 33.95 -18.55
CA LEU A 520 23.60 32.58 -18.81
C LEU A 520 25.10 32.58 -19.18
N ALA A 521 25.82 31.56 -18.72
CA ALA A 521 27.16 31.28 -19.19
C ALA A 521 27.14 30.93 -20.69
N PRO A 522 28.21 31.21 -21.45
CA PRO A 522 28.27 30.84 -22.85
C PRO A 522 28.36 29.32 -23.00
N THR A 523 27.65 28.77 -23.99
CA THR A 523 27.90 27.41 -24.47
C THR A 523 29.22 27.39 -25.23
N SER A 524 30.08 26.42 -24.95
CA SER A 524 31.33 26.19 -25.70
C SER A 524 31.26 24.89 -26.48
N ALA A 525 31.84 24.86 -27.68
CA ALA A 525 32.05 23.63 -28.45
C ALA A 525 33.42 23.74 -29.15
N GLU A 526 34.35 22.87 -28.78
CA GLU A 526 35.69 22.80 -29.38
C GLU A 526 35.90 21.42 -30.03
N SER A 527 36.21 21.41 -31.32
CA SER A 527 36.50 20.19 -32.07
C SER A 527 38.01 20.05 -32.27
N ALA A 528 38.59 18.95 -31.79
CA ALA A 528 39.95 18.56 -32.15
C ALA A 528 39.95 17.84 -33.52
N ASP A 529 40.94 18.13 -34.36
CA ASP A 529 41.09 17.48 -35.67
C ASP A 529 41.18 15.95 -35.51
N GLY A 530 40.27 15.22 -36.17
CA GLY A 530 40.21 13.75 -36.14
C GLY A 530 39.45 13.14 -34.95
N ALA A 531 38.92 13.94 -34.01
CA ALA A 531 38.07 13.44 -32.95
C ALA A 531 36.62 13.19 -33.44
N PRO A 532 35.97 12.08 -33.06
CA PRO A 532 34.60 11.78 -33.50
C PRO A 532 33.54 12.67 -32.85
N PHE A 533 33.86 13.34 -31.74
CA PHE A 533 32.95 14.18 -30.95
C PHE A 533 33.69 15.41 -30.42
N ALA A 534 33.01 16.56 -30.34
CA ALA A 534 33.55 17.81 -29.78
C ALA A 534 33.52 17.82 -28.24
N ASP A 535 34.39 18.60 -27.61
CA ASP A 535 34.26 18.95 -26.21
C ASP A 535 33.25 20.10 -26.06
N VAL A 536 32.18 19.88 -25.32
CA VAL A 536 31.02 20.78 -25.21
C VAL A 536 30.74 21.12 -23.75
N ALA A 537 30.19 22.31 -23.50
CA ALA A 537 29.61 22.67 -22.20
C ALA A 537 28.30 23.42 -22.41
N ASP A 538 27.20 22.87 -21.88
CA ASP A 538 25.88 23.48 -22.00
C ASP A 538 25.70 24.61 -20.99
N SER A 539 24.97 25.67 -21.36
CA SER A 539 24.59 26.73 -20.43
C SER A 539 23.37 26.39 -19.57
N ALA A 540 22.57 25.40 -19.99
CA ALA A 540 21.32 25.04 -19.35
C ALA A 540 20.88 23.60 -19.68
N ALA A 541 20.45 22.86 -18.66
CA ALA A 541 19.83 21.54 -18.77
C ALA A 541 18.42 21.62 -18.14
N THR A 542 17.42 21.93 -18.96
CA THR A 542 16.04 22.23 -18.51
C THR A 542 15.02 21.16 -18.89
N GLY A 543 13.91 21.10 -18.18
CA GLY A 543 12.73 20.31 -18.56
C GLY A 543 11.43 21.09 -18.43
N LEU A 544 10.33 20.54 -18.95
CA LEU A 544 8.99 21.09 -18.83
C LEU A 544 8.18 20.26 -17.84
N ALA A 545 7.42 20.93 -16.98
CA ALA A 545 6.47 20.31 -16.07
C ALA A 545 5.06 20.87 -16.30
N ARG A 546 4.08 20.00 -16.14
CA ARG A 546 2.67 20.35 -16.12
C ARG A 546 2.00 19.67 -14.94
N ARG A 547 1.47 20.46 -14.00
CA ARG A 547 0.69 19.96 -12.87
C ARG A 547 -0.80 20.17 -13.11
N HIS A 548 -1.55 19.08 -12.97
CA HIS A 548 -3.00 19.09 -12.90
C HIS A 548 -3.41 18.98 -11.44
N SER A 549 -4.47 19.68 -11.05
CA SER A 549 -5.02 19.56 -9.70
C SER A 549 -6.53 19.65 -9.72
N TRP A 550 -7.15 19.20 -8.64
CA TRP A 550 -8.59 19.11 -8.52
C TRP A 550 -9.10 19.94 -7.35
N GLN A 551 -10.17 20.70 -7.54
CA GLN A 551 -10.82 21.43 -6.46
C GLN A 551 -11.95 20.60 -5.86
N ARG A 552 -11.65 19.95 -4.73
CA ARG A 552 -12.59 19.04 -4.04
C ARG A 552 -13.93 19.69 -3.71
N SER A 553 -13.92 20.93 -3.20
CA SER A 553 -15.14 21.61 -2.74
C SER A 553 -16.11 21.96 -3.87
N TRP A 554 -15.60 22.19 -5.07
CA TRP A 554 -16.40 22.58 -6.23
C TRP A 554 -16.61 21.42 -7.19
N GLY A 555 -15.94 20.29 -6.99
CA GLY A 555 -16.00 19.14 -7.89
C GLY A 555 -15.49 19.47 -9.30
N LEU A 556 -14.53 20.39 -9.42
CA LEU A 556 -14.03 20.88 -10.71
C LEU A 556 -12.50 20.80 -10.78
N PRO A 557 -11.92 20.58 -11.97
CA PRO A 557 -10.48 20.69 -12.16
C PRO A 557 -10.02 22.13 -11.95
N ARG A 558 -8.84 22.29 -11.33
CA ARG A 558 -8.15 23.59 -11.25
C ARG A 558 -7.41 23.87 -12.57
N PRO A 559 -7.05 25.14 -12.84
CA PRO A 559 -6.19 25.48 -13.97
C PRO A 559 -4.91 24.63 -13.99
N SER A 560 -4.50 24.18 -15.18
CA SER A 560 -3.21 23.51 -15.37
C SER A 560 -2.09 24.50 -15.10
N LEU A 561 -1.08 24.07 -14.33
CA LEU A 561 0.12 24.86 -14.07
C LEU A 561 1.24 24.30 -14.94
N SER A 562 1.72 25.09 -15.89
CA SER A 562 2.83 24.74 -16.77
C SER A 562 4.04 25.60 -16.44
N GLY A 563 5.23 25.02 -16.42
CA GLY A 563 6.44 25.73 -16.05
C GLY A 563 7.72 24.92 -16.31
N LEU A 564 8.84 25.46 -15.84
CA LEU A 564 10.11 24.74 -15.82
C LEU A 564 10.05 23.63 -14.79
N ALA A 565 10.46 22.43 -15.18
CA ALA A 565 10.44 21.25 -14.31
C ALA A 565 11.50 21.35 -13.22
N ALA A 566 11.17 20.81 -12.05
CA ALA A 566 12.16 20.46 -11.04
C ALA A 566 13.28 19.58 -11.63
N GLY A 567 14.47 19.73 -11.08
CA GLY A 567 15.69 19.14 -11.62
C GLY A 567 16.37 19.97 -12.71
N SER A 568 15.73 21.02 -13.23
CA SER A 568 16.38 21.90 -14.21
C SER A 568 17.57 22.63 -13.58
N VAL A 569 18.68 22.72 -14.31
CA VAL A 569 19.91 23.40 -13.85
C VAL A 569 20.35 24.39 -14.92
N VAL A 570 20.74 25.60 -14.51
CA VAL A 570 21.33 26.62 -15.39
C VAL A 570 22.69 27.05 -14.85
N LEU A 571 23.63 27.33 -15.75
CA LEU A 571 24.93 27.90 -15.40
C LEU A 571 24.87 29.42 -15.64
N ILE A 572 25.10 30.20 -14.59
CA ILE A 572 24.94 31.65 -14.57
C ILE A 572 26.29 32.32 -14.31
N VAL A 573 26.52 33.48 -14.94
CA VAL A 573 27.60 34.41 -14.59
C VAL A 573 26.99 35.64 -13.93
N SER A 574 27.48 36.01 -12.75
CA SER A 574 27.10 37.25 -12.09
C SER A 574 28.05 38.38 -12.44
N GLN A 575 27.55 39.55 -12.84
CA GLN A 575 28.36 40.75 -13.08
C GLN A 575 28.71 41.51 -11.79
N VAL A 576 28.09 41.11 -10.67
CA VAL A 576 28.24 41.77 -9.37
C VAL A 576 28.51 40.73 -8.29
N ARG A 577 29.03 41.18 -7.15
CA ARG A 577 29.12 40.37 -5.96
C ARG A 577 27.70 40.05 -5.46
N LEU A 578 27.41 38.79 -5.13
CA LEU A 578 26.16 38.38 -4.50
C LEU A 578 26.39 38.11 -3.02
N ASP A 579 25.57 38.75 -2.19
CA ASP A 579 25.65 38.62 -0.75
C ASP A 579 25.03 37.30 -0.25
N PRO A 580 25.70 36.58 0.67
CA PRO A 580 25.17 35.38 1.33
C PRO A 580 23.73 35.50 1.85
N THR A 581 23.37 36.65 2.42
CA THR A 581 22.03 36.81 3.02
C THR A 581 20.95 36.95 1.95
N ALA A 582 21.27 37.57 0.81
CA ALA A 582 20.38 37.62 -0.34
C ALA A 582 20.18 36.23 -0.95
N ILE A 583 21.25 35.43 -1.06
CA ILE A 583 21.20 34.05 -1.54
C ILE A 583 20.30 33.20 -0.63
N ALA A 584 20.58 33.17 0.68
CA ALA A 584 19.77 32.44 1.65
C ALA A 584 18.30 32.89 1.64
N GLY A 585 18.07 34.21 1.45
CA GLY A 585 16.73 34.77 1.29
C GLY A 585 15.99 34.19 0.08
N VAL A 586 16.63 34.09 -1.08
CA VAL A 586 16.03 33.52 -2.28
C VAL A 586 15.82 32.01 -2.15
N GLU A 587 16.77 31.28 -1.58
CA GLU A 587 16.63 29.84 -1.33
C GLU A 587 15.45 29.54 -0.42
N ALA A 588 15.20 30.37 0.61
CA ALA A 588 14.06 30.26 1.51
C ALA A 588 12.72 30.70 0.88
N ASN A 589 12.72 31.78 0.10
CA ASN A 589 11.50 32.36 -0.48
C ASN A 589 11.04 31.71 -1.79
N GLY A 590 11.98 31.16 -2.58
CA GLY A 590 11.75 30.73 -3.95
C GLY A 590 11.62 31.89 -4.96
N VAL A 591 11.54 31.53 -6.24
CA VAL A 591 11.44 32.43 -7.40
C VAL A 591 10.12 32.22 -8.13
N GLY A 592 9.51 33.28 -8.66
CA GLY A 592 8.31 33.18 -9.50
C GLY A 592 6.99 33.10 -8.72
N ASP A 593 5.99 32.48 -9.32
CA ASP A 593 4.62 32.43 -8.80
C ASP A 593 4.40 31.29 -7.78
N ARG A 594 3.49 31.53 -6.82
CA ARG A 594 2.98 30.52 -5.86
C ARG A 594 4.06 29.87 -4.98
N THR A 595 5.10 30.62 -4.63
CA THR A 595 6.21 30.11 -3.83
C THR A 595 5.81 29.62 -2.44
N ALA A 596 4.77 30.19 -1.83
CA ALA A 596 4.21 29.74 -0.55
C ALA A 596 3.76 28.27 -0.56
N GLU A 597 3.42 27.74 -1.74
CA GLU A 597 3.02 26.35 -1.94
C GLU A 597 4.18 25.42 -2.33
N GLY A 598 5.41 25.96 -2.37
CA GLY A 598 6.63 25.20 -2.64
C GLY A 598 7.12 25.25 -4.09
N PHE A 599 6.53 26.07 -4.95
CA PHE A 599 7.04 26.30 -6.32
C PHE A 599 8.28 27.20 -6.31
N GLY A 600 9.14 27.04 -7.31
CA GLY A 600 10.27 27.94 -7.58
C GLY A 600 11.42 27.87 -6.59
N ARG A 601 11.50 26.82 -5.77
CA ARG A 601 12.65 26.54 -4.90
C ARG A 601 13.90 26.26 -5.70
N VAL A 602 15.01 26.83 -5.24
CA VAL A 602 16.33 26.77 -5.88
C VAL A 602 17.39 26.41 -4.84
N LEU A 603 18.48 25.79 -5.30
CA LEU A 603 19.78 25.80 -4.65
C LEU A 603 20.76 26.58 -5.51
N VAL A 604 21.46 27.52 -4.89
CA VAL A 604 22.43 28.40 -5.56
C VAL A 604 23.83 27.88 -5.30
N ASP A 605 24.57 27.66 -6.38
CA ASP A 605 25.95 27.17 -6.38
C ASP A 605 26.20 25.90 -5.53
N PRO A 606 25.37 24.83 -5.68
CA PRO A 606 25.58 23.61 -4.92
C PRO A 606 26.95 22.98 -5.27
N PRO A 607 27.80 22.67 -4.27
CA PRO A 607 29.17 22.18 -4.51
C PRO A 607 29.26 20.97 -5.44
N ALA A 608 28.29 20.06 -5.35
CA ALA A 608 28.20 18.88 -6.19
C ALA A 608 28.19 19.21 -7.71
N LEU A 609 27.51 20.28 -8.12
CA LEU A 609 27.38 20.65 -9.53
C LEU A 609 28.58 21.47 -10.06
N ARG A 610 29.63 21.64 -9.24
CA ARG A 610 30.92 22.19 -9.68
C ARG A 610 31.80 21.14 -10.34
N ALA A 611 31.65 19.87 -9.98
CA ALA A 611 32.43 18.77 -10.55
C ALA A 611 31.98 18.43 -11.99
N ASN A 612 32.93 18.00 -12.83
CA ASN A 612 32.65 17.51 -14.19
C ASN A 612 31.99 16.13 -14.16
N ARG A 613 32.31 15.33 -13.15
CA ARG A 613 31.83 13.97 -12.96
C ARG A 613 31.55 13.70 -11.49
N LEU A 614 30.54 12.87 -11.23
CA LEU A 614 30.16 12.47 -9.88
C LEU A 614 29.85 10.99 -9.83
N ASP A 615 30.29 10.33 -8.76
CA ASP A 615 29.93 8.95 -8.47
C ASP A 615 28.73 8.91 -7.53
N LEU A 616 27.60 8.38 -8.03
CA LEU A 616 26.37 8.25 -7.24
C LEU A 616 25.98 6.79 -7.09
N ARG A 617 25.65 6.39 -5.86
CA ARG A 617 25.13 5.06 -5.53
C ARG A 617 23.64 5.07 -5.23
N GLU A 618 22.98 3.92 -5.43
CA GLU A 618 21.60 3.75 -4.97
C GLU A 618 21.57 3.72 -3.43
N TRP A 619 20.77 4.57 -2.82
CA TRP A 619 20.54 4.55 -1.38
C TRP A 619 19.58 3.41 -1.04
N SER A 620 20.03 2.53 -0.16
CA SER A 620 19.19 1.50 0.45
C SER A 620 19.11 1.74 1.96
N LEU A 621 17.92 1.59 2.54
CA LEU A 621 17.84 1.42 4.00
C LEU A 621 18.74 0.24 4.38
N LYS A 622 19.72 0.46 5.27
CA LYS A 622 20.30 -0.65 6.03
C LYS A 622 19.12 -1.34 6.70
N SER A 623 18.95 -2.64 6.48
CA SER A 623 17.93 -3.47 7.12
C SER A 623 18.15 -3.48 8.64
N GLY A 624 17.79 -2.39 9.32
CA GLY A 624 17.53 -2.40 10.74
C GLY A 624 16.27 -3.24 10.90
N ALA A 625 16.38 -4.35 11.61
CA ALA A 625 15.21 -5.02 12.14
C ALA A 625 14.33 -3.93 12.80
N PRO A 626 13.01 -3.91 12.56
CA PRO A 626 12.14 -2.90 13.15
C PRO A 626 12.42 -2.83 14.65
N SER A 627 12.74 -1.63 15.14
CA SER A 627 12.87 -1.36 16.56
C SER A 627 11.59 -1.83 17.25
N THR A 628 11.74 -2.81 18.14
CA THR A 628 10.72 -3.36 19.03
C THR A 628 10.32 -2.29 20.05
N ALA A 629 9.68 -1.22 19.60
CA ALA A 629 9.04 -0.25 20.47
C ALA A 629 7.53 -0.49 20.41
N ASP A 630 6.98 -0.86 21.58
CA ASP A 630 5.57 -1.10 21.88
C ASP A 630 4.85 -2.09 20.97
N VAL A 631 5.16 -3.37 21.14
CA VAL A 631 4.34 -4.49 20.63
C VAL A 631 3.09 -4.57 21.51
N PRO A 632 1.87 -4.30 20.98
CA PRO A 632 0.64 -4.62 21.69
C PRO A 632 0.60 -6.13 21.93
N VAL A 633 0.05 -6.56 23.07
CA VAL A 633 -0.07 -7.98 23.44
C VAL A 633 -0.55 -8.82 22.24
N ALA A 634 0.36 -9.60 21.65
CA ALA A 634 0.10 -10.35 20.43
C ALA A 634 -1.04 -11.34 20.68
N THR A 635 -2.12 -11.24 19.89
CA THR A 635 -3.24 -12.17 19.99
C THR A 635 -2.77 -13.54 19.49
N PRO A 636 -2.89 -14.64 20.25
CA PRO A 636 -2.38 -15.94 19.82
C PRO A 636 -2.96 -16.35 18.46
N VAL A 637 -2.14 -17.03 17.64
CA VAL A 637 -2.60 -17.58 16.35
C VAL A 637 -3.75 -18.55 16.63
N ALA A 638 -4.84 -18.42 15.88
CA ALA A 638 -6.04 -19.21 16.16
C ALA A 638 -5.76 -20.72 15.98
N ASP A 639 -6.27 -21.58 16.88
CA ASP A 639 -6.06 -23.05 16.81
C ASP A 639 -6.48 -23.67 15.47
N ALA A 640 -7.53 -23.13 14.84
CA ALA A 640 -7.97 -23.57 13.51
C ALA A 640 -6.90 -23.31 12.43
N HIS A 641 -6.18 -22.20 12.56
CA HIS A 641 -5.10 -21.80 11.66
C HIS A 641 -3.86 -22.66 11.88
N ILE A 642 -3.42 -22.82 13.14
CA ILE A 642 -2.30 -23.71 13.52
C ILE A 642 -2.55 -25.14 13.01
N ARG A 643 -3.77 -25.66 13.22
CA ARG A 643 -4.17 -26.99 12.74
C ARG A 643 -4.06 -27.12 11.22
N ALA A 644 -4.48 -26.10 10.46
CA ALA A 644 -4.38 -26.11 9.01
C ALA A 644 -2.91 -26.12 8.54
N ALA A 645 -2.03 -25.35 9.20
CA ALA A 645 -0.60 -25.34 8.93
C ALA A 645 0.02 -26.72 9.18
N TRP A 646 -0.25 -27.30 10.35
CA TRP A 646 0.22 -28.63 10.70
C TRP A 646 -0.25 -29.71 9.73
N ARG A 647 -1.52 -29.71 9.30
CA ARG A 647 -2.01 -30.68 8.30
C ARG A 647 -1.20 -30.64 7.00
N THR A 648 -0.95 -29.45 6.47
CA THR A 648 -0.16 -29.29 5.24
C THR A 648 1.30 -29.73 5.41
N VAL A 649 1.92 -29.38 6.54
CA VAL A 649 3.29 -29.80 6.87
C VAL A 649 3.38 -31.32 7.04
N ILE A 650 2.40 -31.92 7.72
CA ILE A 650 2.26 -33.37 7.89
C ILE A 650 2.13 -34.06 6.53
N GLU A 651 1.23 -33.61 5.66
CA GLU A 651 1.03 -34.19 4.32
C GLU A 651 2.31 -34.16 3.47
N ARG A 652 2.97 -32.98 3.41
CA ARG A 652 4.23 -32.81 2.68
C ARG A 652 5.32 -33.74 3.22
N THR A 653 5.42 -33.86 4.54
CA THR A 653 6.46 -34.66 5.20
C THR A 653 6.16 -36.15 5.07
N ALA A 654 4.91 -36.55 5.24
CA ALA A 654 4.42 -37.91 5.06
C ALA A 654 4.73 -38.44 3.65
N LEU A 655 4.45 -37.65 2.62
CA LEU A 655 4.80 -38.00 1.24
C LEU A 655 6.31 -38.21 1.07
N ARG A 656 7.13 -37.28 1.58
CA ARG A 656 8.60 -37.37 1.49
C ARG A 656 9.13 -38.61 2.20
N VAL A 657 8.70 -38.86 3.43
CA VAL A 657 9.14 -40.01 4.24
C VAL A 657 8.67 -41.32 3.60
N ALA A 658 7.42 -41.40 3.16
CA ALA A 658 6.89 -42.58 2.46
C ALA A 658 7.65 -42.85 1.15
N ALA A 659 8.03 -41.83 0.39
CA ALA A 659 8.83 -41.99 -0.82
C ALA A 659 10.24 -42.54 -0.54
N LEU A 660 10.92 -42.00 0.48
CA LEU A 660 12.24 -42.48 0.90
C LEU A 660 12.18 -43.93 1.38
N GLU A 661 11.19 -44.27 2.21
CA GLU A 661 11.02 -45.64 2.70
C GLU A 661 10.62 -46.61 1.59
N ASN A 662 9.77 -46.20 0.64
CA ASN A 662 9.42 -47.03 -0.51
C ASN A 662 10.65 -47.36 -1.36
N GLN A 663 11.54 -46.38 -1.59
CA GLN A 663 12.81 -46.59 -2.30
C GLN A 663 13.79 -47.48 -1.51
N ALA A 664 13.90 -47.29 -0.19
CA ALA A 664 14.86 -48.02 0.65
C ALA A 664 14.43 -49.46 0.98
N THR A 665 13.13 -49.67 1.18
CA THR A 665 12.58 -50.99 1.52
C THR A 665 12.21 -51.81 0.29
N GLY A 666 12.02 -51.14 -0.86
CA GLY A 666 11.59 -51.72 -2.13
C GLY A 666 10.49 -52.73 -1.87
N VAL A 667 9.30 -52.29 -1.43
CA VAL A 667 8.23 -53.17 -0.92
C VAL A 667 7.93 -54.29 -1.93
N LYS A 668 8.66 -55.40 -1.79
CA LYS A 668 8.71 -56.48 -2.77
C LYS A 668 7.35 -57.17 -2.81
N SER A 669 6.76 -57.22 -4.01
CA SER A 669 5.82 -58.17 -4.67
C SER A 669 4.92 -59.18 -3.89
N ALA A 670 5.00 -59.33 -2.57
CA ALA A 670 4.24 -60.33 -1.81
C ALA A 670 2.88 -59.83 -1.25
N ILE A 671 2.64 -58.51 -1.24
CA ILE A 671 1.42 -57.91 -0.70
C ILE A 671 0.43 -57.59 -1.84
N THR A 672 -0.73 -58.25 -1.84
CA THR A 672 -1.73 -58.10 -2.92
C THR A 672 -2.56 -56.81 -2.80
N ARG A 673 -3.18 -56.36 -3.89
CA ARG A 673 -4.11 -55.20 -3.91
C ARG A 673 -5.23 -55.31 -2.87
N SER A 674 -5.72 -56.53 -2.62
CA SER A 674 -6.74 -56.80 -1.58
C SER A 674 -6.21 -56.56 -0.17
N GLN A 675 -4.94 -56.90 0.10
CA GLN A 675 -4.29 -56.65 1.39
C GLN A 675 -4.08 -55.15 1.63
N TRP A 676 -3.66 -54.41 0.61
CA TRP A 676 -3.58 -52.95 0.65
C TRP A 676 -4.95 -52.27 0.82
N GLY A 677 -5.99 -52.80 0.16
CA GLY A 677 -7.37 -52.34 0.34
C GLY A 677 -7.89 -52.58 1.76
N SER A 678 -7.55 -53.74 2.35
CA SER A 678 -7.88 -54.06 3.74
C SER A 678 -7.21 -53.09 4.73
N LEU A 679 -5.93 -52.76 4.53
CA LEU A 679 -5.24 -51.74 5.33
C LEU A 679 -5.86 -50.36 5.14
N ARG A 680 -6.20 -49.96 3.91
CA ARG A 680 -6.86 -48.67 3.63
C ARG A 680 -8.15 -48.50 4.42
N GLY A 681 -8.92 -49.58 4.60
CA GLY A 681 -10.12 -49.59 5.45
C GLY A 681 -9.85 -49.36 6.95
N ILE A 682 -8.67 -49.71 7.45
CA ILE A 682 -8.22 -49.39 8.82
C ILE A 682 -7.67 -47.96 8.90
N VAL A 683 -6.91 -47.53 7.90
CA VAL A 683 -6.35 -46.17 7.82
C VAL A 683 -7.46 -45.10 7.79
N ASN A 684 -8.57 -45.37 7.09
CA ASN A 684 -9.74 -44.49 7.10
C ASN A 684 -10.46 -44.42 8.45
N ARG A 685 -10.13 -45.33 9.38
CA ARG A 685 -10.63 -45.38 10.76
C ARG A 685 -9.48 -45.15 11.77
N ALA A 686 -8.46 -44.38 11.39
CA ALA A 686 -7.33 -44.08 12.27
C ALA A 686 -7.81 -43.60 13.65
N GLY A 687 -7.31 -44.24 14.72
CA GLY A 687 -7.78 -44.06 16.09
C GLY A 687 -8.69 -45.18 16.62
N ASP A 688 -9.23 -46.04 15.75
CA ASP A 688 -9.93 -47.28 16.13
C ASP A 688 -8.93 -48.40 16.42
N VAL A 689 -8.39 -48.39 17.65
CA VAL A 689 -7.36 -49.33 18.11
C VAL A 689 -7.84 -50.79 18.06
N GLU A 690 -9.12 -51.04 18.33
CA GLU A 690 -9.69 -52.38 18.30
C GLU A 690 -9.75 -52.93 16.87
N ALA A 691 -10.22 -52.13 15.91
CA ALA A 691 -10.22 -52.54 14.51
C ALA A 691 -8.80 -52.74 13.96
N ALA A 692 -7.85 -51.89 14.36
CA ALA A 692 -6.44 -52.05 13.99
C ALA A 692 -5.85 -53.35 14.55
N ARG A 693 -6.11 -53.66 15.83
CA ARG A 693 -5.66 -54.89 16.47
C ARG A 693 -6.27 -56.12 15.80
N ALA A 694 -7.58 -56.12 15.58
CA ALA A 694 -8.29 -57.21 14.92
C ALA A 694 -7.77 -57.47 13.49
N TRP A 695 -7.48 -56.40 12.75
CA TRP A 695 -6.86 -56.49 11.42
C TRP A 695 -5.48 -57.14 11.47
N ARG A 696 -4.63 -56.73 12.43
CA ARG A 696 -3.26 -57.21 12.60
C ARG A 696 -3.20 -58.68 13.04
N THR A 697 -4.09 -59.11 13.93
CA THR A 697 -4.13 -60.49 14.45
C THR A 697 -4.88 -61.47 13.55
N ALA A 698 -5.38 -61.02 12.40
CA ALA A 698 -6.09 -61.88 11.46
C ALA A 698 -5.22 -63.07 10.99
N PRO A 699 -5.81 -64.25 10.76
CA PRO A 699 -5.07 -65.43 10.31
C PRO A 699 -4.25 -65.14 9.05
N LYS A 700 -3.02 -65.68 8.98
CA LYS A 700 -2.09 -65.52 7.85
C LYS A 700 -1.60 -64.08 7.62
N ARG A 701 -1.83 -63.13 8.54
CA ARG A 701 -1.32 -61.75 8.42
C ARG A 701 0.21 -61.70 8.51
N GLU A 702 0.78 -62.37 9.50
CA GLU A 702 2.23 -62.40 9.74
C GLU A 702 3.01 -63.06 8.61
N SER A 703 2.50 -64.15 8.04
CA SER A 703 3.13 -64.80 6.88
C SER A 703 3.07 -63.97 5.59
N ARG A 704 2.23 -62.92 5.54
CA ARG A 704 2.04 -62.07 4.35
C ARG A 704 2.76 -60.72 4.46
N TRP A 705 2.77 -60.12 5.64
CA TRP A 705 3.37 -58.80 5.89
C TRP A 705 4.75 -58.89 6.56
N GLY A 706 5.07 -60.04 7.17
CA GLY A 706 6.29 -60.22 7.96
C GLY A 706 6.19 -59.57 9.35
N ALA A 707 6.88 -60.18 10.32
CA ALA A 707 6.82 -59.76 11.73
C ALA A 707 7.30 -58.31 11.94
N ALA A 708 8.34 -57.88 11.23
CA ALA A 708 8.91 -56.54 11.38
C ALA A 708 7.94 -55.43 10.93
N GLN A 709 7.27 -55.60 9.77
CA GLN A 709 6.30 -54.60 9.29
C GLN A 709 5.07 -54.54 10.19
N LEU A 710 4.56 -55.69 10.65
CA LEU A 710 3.41 -55.73 11.56
C LEU A 710 3.73 -55.12 12.92
N ASN A 711 4.95 -55.26 13.42
CA ASN A 711 5.38 -54.58 14.64
C ASN A 711 5.45 -53.06 14.45
N GLY A 712 5.93 -52.59 13.30
CA GLY A 712 5.88 -51.17 12.94
C GLY A 712 4.44 -50.63 12.85
N MET A 713 3.53 -51.39 12.25
CA MET A 713 2.11 -51.02 12.14
C MET A 713 1.39 -51.06 13.49
N LYS A 714 1.70 -52.04 14.35
CA LYS A 714 1.22 -52.09 15.74
C LYS A 714 1.59 -50.80 16.47
N LEU A 715 2.85 -50.38 16.37
CA LEU A 715 3.36 -49.20 17.03
C LEU A 715 2.66 -47.91 16.54
N LEU A 716 2.32 -47.81 15.25
CA LEU A 716 1.64 -46.63 14.70
C LEU A 716 0.11 -46.61 14.89
N LEU A 717 -0.56 -47.77 14.89
CA LEU A 717 -2.02 -47.86 14.89
C LEU A 717 -2.63 -48.18 16.25
N GLU A 718 -1.88 -48.84 17.15
CA GLU A 718 -2.38 -49.23 18.49
C GLU A 718 -1.89 -48.29 19.62
N THR A 719 -0.98 -47.34 19.34
CA THR A 719 -0.56 -46.33 20.32
C THR A 719 -1.66 -45.26 20.46
N ASP A 720 -1.93 -44.82 21.68
CA ASP A 720 -2.92 -43.76 21.93
C ASP A 720 -2.52 -42.47 21.20
N SER A 721 -3.44 -41.93 20.41
CA SER A 721 -3.23 -40.69 19.66
C SER A 721 -2.98 -39.48 20.56
N GLY A 722 -3.39 -39.54 21.84
CA GLY A 722 -3.08 -38.53 22.86
C GLY A 722 -1.68 -38.63 23.47
N ALA A 723 -0.91 -39.69 23.19
CA ALA A 723 0.41 -39.88 23.77
C ALA A 723 1.42 -38.83 23.27
N PRO A 724 2.13 -38.08 24.16
CA PRO A 724 3.10 -37.05 23.78
C PRO A 724 4.24 -37.57 22.89
N ASP A 725 4.65 -38.83 23.08
CA ASP A 725 5.73 -39.46 22.32
C ASP A 725 5.20 -40.42 21.25
N HIS A 726 4.07 -40.07 20.62
CA HIS A 726 3.51 -40.94 19.59
C HIS A 726 4.55 -41.18 18.48
N PRO A 727 4.83 -42.45 18.12
CA PRO A 727 5.95 -42.84 17.27
C PRO A 727 5.90 -42.26 15.85
N ILE A 728 4.73 -41.76 15.43
CA ILE A 728 4.56 -41.06 14.15
C ILE A 728 5.39 -39.77 14.08
N TRP A 729 5.58 -39.06 15.19
CA TRP A 729 6.27 -37.77 15.18
C TRP A 729 7.76 -37.94 14.94
N HIS A 730 8.40 -38.86 15.66
CA HIS A 730 9.79 -39.25 15.40
C HIS A 730 9.94 -39.82 13.97
N LYS A 731 8.96 -40.57 13.47
CA LYS A 731 9.00 -41.09 12.10
C LYS A 731 8.96 -39.99 11.04
N LEU A 732 8.14 -38.94 11.24
CA LEU A 732 8.01 -37.85 10.27
C LEU A 732 9.13 -36.80 10.38
N PHE A 733 9.55 -36.48 11.61
CA PHE A 733 10.39 -35.30 11.90
C PHE A 733 11.71 -35.64 12.60
N GLY A 734 11.95 -36.90 12.98
CA GLY A 734 13.15 -37.33 13.71
C GLY A 734 13.11 -37.08 15.23
N ALA A 735 12.21 -36.22 15.70
CA ALA A 735 11.89 -35.99 17.10
C ALA A 735 10.42 -35.57 17.23
N THR A 736 9.89 -35.52 18.45
CA THR A 736 8.58 -34.89 18.71
C THR A 736 8.73 -33.37 18.56
N PRO A 737 7.97 -32.70 17.68
CA PRO A 737 8.06 -31.26 17.55
C PRO A 737 7.58 -30.50 18.79
N ASP A 738 8.33 -29.47 19.19
CA ASP A 738 8.03 -28.65 20.39
C ASP A 738 6.88 -27.65 20.17
N ASP A 739 6.51 -27.39 18.91
CA ASP A 739 5.46 -26.45 18.50
C ASP A 739 4.12 -27.13 18.13
N LEU A 740 3.94 -28.39 18.53
CA LEU A 740 2.64 -29.06 18.47
C LEU A 740 1.67 -28.44 19.48
N PRO A 741 0.46 -28.02 19.05
CA PRO A 741 -0.50 -27.41 19.95
C PRO A 741 -1.07 -28.47 20.91
N PRO A 742 -1.29 -28.15 22.21
CA PRO A 742 -1.88 -29.08 23.16
C PRO A 742 -3.31 -29.50 22.77
N SER A 743 -4.03 -28.62 22.07
CA SER A 743 -5.29 -28.91 21.38
C SER A 743 -5.22 -28.31 19.98
N PRO A 744 -5.36 -29.08 18.89
CA PRO A 744 -5.92 -30.44 18.81
C PRO A 744 -4.87 -31.56 18.61
N TYR A 745 -3.97 -31.80 19.58
CA TYR A 745 -2.86 -32.79 19.46
C TYR A 745 -3.30 -34.16 18.92
N ALA A 746 -4.27 -34.82 19.58
CA ALA A 746 -4.71 -36.15 19.19
C ALA A 746 -5.35 -36.22 17.78
N GLU A 747 -5.96 -35.13 17.33
CA GLU A 747 -6.49 -35.02 15.96
C GLU A 747 -5.34 -34.98 14.94
N LEU A 748 -4.29 -34.20 15.22
CA LEU A 748 -3.10 -34.11 14.37
C LEU A 748 -2.32 -35.42 14.35
N THR A 749 -2.23 -36.14 15.48
CA THR A 749 -1.60 -37.47 15.54
C THR A 749 -2.33 -38.47 14.64
N ARG A 750 -3.66 -38.52 14.70
CA ARG A 750 -4.47 -39.38 13.81
C ARG A 750 -4.27 -38.99 12.35
N TRP A 751 -4.28 -37.69 12.05
CA TRP A 751 -4.04 -37.18 10.70
C TRP A 751 -2.65 -37.59 10.19
N ALA A 752 -1.61 -37.47 11.02
CA ALA A 752 -0.24 -37.86 10.67
C ALA A 752 -0.12 -39.34 10.33
N VAL A 753 -0.71 -40.21 11.16
CA VAL A 753 -0.74 -41.66 10.89
C VAL A 753 -1.48 -41.94 9.59
N GLN A 754 -2.63 -41.30 9.39
CA GLN A 754 -3.44 -41.46 8.18
C GLN A 754 -2.68 -41.02 6.92
N SER A 755 -2.14 -39.80 6.90
CA SER A 755 -1.40 -39.25 5.75
C SER A 755 -0.20 -40.11 5.38
N TYR A 756 0.60 -40.52 6.36
CA TYR A 756 1.77 -41.36 6.13
C TYR A 756 1.41 -42.72 5.53
N LEU A 757 0.46 -43.43 6.14
CA LEU A 757 0.05 -44.75 5.64
C LEU A 757 -0.66 -44.65 4.29
N THR A 758 -1.46 -43.60 4.05
CA THR A 758 -2.10 -43.37 2.75
C THR A 758 -1.08 -43.17 1.64
N GLU A 759 -0.05 -42.35 1.84
CA GLU A 759 1.00 -42.14 0.83
C GLU A 759 1.84 -43.40 0.61
N LEU A 760 2.14 -44.16 1.67
CA LEU A 760 2.83 -45.45 1.56
C LEU A 760 2.02 -46.46 0.72
N ILE A 761 0.71 -46.57 0.96
CA ILE A 761 -0.19 -47.42 0.16
C ILE A 761 -0.22 -46.95 -1.30
N ARG A 762 -0.28 -45.63 -1.53
CA ARG A 762 -0.37 -45.04 -2.87
C ARG A 762 0.88 -45.33 -3.70
N LEU A 763 2.06 -45.15 -3.12
CA LEU A 763 3.34 -45.40 -3.78
C LEU A 763 3.51 -46.90 -4.09
N ALA A 764 3.26 -47.77 -3.11
CA ALA A 764 3.31 -49.23 -3.32
C ALA A 764 2.33 -49.71 -4.42
N SER A 765 1.16 -49.08 -4.54
CA SER A 765 0.17 -49.43 -5.59
C SER A 765 0.61 -48.99 -6.99
N ARG A 766 1.39 -47.91 -7.10
CA ARG A 766 1.89 -47.37 -8.39
C ARG A 766 2.99 -48.28 -8.95
N ASP A 767 3.90 -48.75 -8.11
CA ASP A 767 5.00 -49.62 -8.53
C ASP A 767 4.50 -50.98 -9.05
N ALA A 768 3.49 -51.56 -8.39
CA ALA A 768 2.80 -52.77 -8.85
C ALA A 768 2.00 -52.61 -10.16
N SER A 769 1.80 -51.36 -10.64
CA SER A 769 1.14 -51.07 -11.92
C SER A 769 2.13 -51.03 -13.08
N ASN A 770 3.35 -50.55 -12.82
CA ASN A 770 4.41 -50.44 -13.82
C ASN A 770 5.12 -51.77 -14.10
N GLU A 771 5.14 -52.72 -13.15
CA GLU A 771 5.65 -54.08 -13.39
C GLU A 771 4.72 -54.95 -14.27
N GLY A 772 3.48 -54.51 -14.53
CA GLY A 772 2.48 -55.25 -15.31
C GLY A 772 2.29 -54.76 -16.76
N SER A 773 3.05 -53.76 -17.21
CA SER A 773 2.94 -53.22 -18.58
C SER A 773 4.05 -53.66 -19.54
N ASP A 774 4.97 -54.52 -19.10
CA ASP A 774 5.88 -55.27 -19.96
C ASP A 774 5.39 -56.72 -20.08
N ILE A 775 4.23 -56.91 -20.72
CA ILE A 775 3.82 -58.16 -21.39
C ILE A 775 3.15 -57.79 -22.71
#